data_AF-A0AA43GW83-F1
#
_entry.id   AF-A0AA43GW83-F1
#
_cell.length_a   1.000
_cell.length_b   1.000
_cell.length_c   1.000
_cell.angle_alpha   90.00
_cell.angle_beta   90.00
_cell.angle_gamma   90.00
#
_symmetry.space_group_name_H-M   'P 1'
#
loop_
_entity.id
_entity.type
_entity.pdbx_description
1 polymer ?
#
loop_
_entity_poly.entity_id
_entity_poly.type
_entity_poly.pdbx_seq_one_letter_code
_entity_poly.pdbx_strand_id
1 'polypeptide(L)'
;MEKNIAILLDLDNIKPELGEIEDICRRYGSVVEHRAFSNTPAVLAAYGSKLRNLGYRFELTPGLTTVAQEVDNLIFRTSEELINNSQQKINIIAVVSNDNDYGQLFSNLSSKGVQTIAIGNNQLGNKLREKATYIEFIQNILRPTYLGIDLGTTNTVVAIASQTLRKEWTANVISIPVKNEQEGLQNTQLIPSAVRFSQLDSAEIGKHVRSQYYAFRDQTILAWKHDIGTLQDGVAFKYQLSIGNISPEQAAGEVLKFCRHQLREKQIDAGGVVITHPASYEPDAIAATREAAKLAGWEEDNIVLLPEPKAALYDFLYKLQNREIYADLDPSAPLNILVYDLGGGTLDTSLHKVEWNNDIAQFFIEDISIGSRTRVGGDKVDEKIVDYLFKNYSKINRLSEPEKEKLWDELKIYTEKYKQVWGAKYLDNPNKEEFIIPFEYVSSSSNFSILYSLGYLQMQEALKQLLCPDITPELLEKLDPKTAFNQSPFIDRRDTFVVPVLDVLLKAKDKLGEIPKINGILLNGGMTYFPLIRERLRELLPGTLILSEGDPDLAVARGAAFYAAGTVGKLEGINPTNIWLEVTNPQTEESKLELLVAHGQKYPYRTTLAGFRLPVFNEGLIGFNAWVGMGSEINQNTTLQRTRYLHADEIRAANIQPGDYLNLEVEYTFDERLLLTLVHRDRPDARFRLEVSSQGKVPTTNNIQQAASNRAIELIPQIPRSRCGREINPSIQVKFTEWGRITFSLAQNWQNAHVQDQRKTLENQTCQAKNRLSIINSLLQWLETESHTNANLQQTRKIVAVMSLSNIIQCLPSDSSDEVRELEQRYHNWIMRQFKAGLSRYSHIHELHTAISLAPGKMLWSDLEELIYQEFTIISNLPRSVNLLNSFGICANPSQLNITRLISIINGNQHLAVRQKAFWALARIISPGQPQEWQANVTDVEKVASFVLNQVKHHVSEPQIALDALGCLAQCIGWHITGNLLHERIVNEILSLADIYLPCQPRMISFPGISNQFDRKLELIELAFNLDTASDQDVKDLKTWLLQIVRG
;
A
#
# COMPACT_ATOMS: atom_id res chain seq x y z
N MET A 1 -40.59 6.99 -45.28
CA MET A 1 -41.31 5.92 -44.55
C MET A 1 -40.73 5.89 -43.15
N GLU A 2 -41.56 5.95 -42.11
CA GLU A 2 -41.10 5.78 -40.73
C GLU A 2 -40.32 4.47 -40.61
N LYS A 3 -39.09 4.57 -40.11
CA LYS A 3 -38.25 3.40 -39.84
C LYS A 3 -38.55 2.94 -38.42
N ASN A 4 -39.16 1.78 -38.31
CA ASN A 4 -39.53 1.14 -37.07
C ASN A 4 -38.40 0.23 -36.61
N ILE A 5 -37.98 0.41 -35.36
CA ILE A 5 -36.87 -0.30 -34.74
C ILE A 5 -37.38 -1.27 -33.70
N ALA A 6 -36.85 -2.50 -33.74
CA ALA A 6 -36.93 -3.45 -32.65
C ALA A 6 -35.56 -3.54 -31.95
N ILE A 7 -35.56 -3.37 -30.63
CA ILE A 7 -34.36 -3.57 -29.79
C ILE A 7 -34.43 -4.96 -29.18
N LEU A 8 -33.39 -5.75 -29.42
CA LEU A 8 -33.21 -7.10 -28.89
C LEU A 8 -32.01 -7.06 -27.94
N LEU A 9 -32.28 -7.13 -26.63
CA LEU A 9 -31.26 -7.13 -25.59
C LEU A 9 -30.90 -8.56 -25.20
N ASP A 10 -29.63 -8.91 -25.35
CA ASP A 10 -29.06 -10.12 -24.77
C ASP A 10 -28.54 -9.81 -23.37
N LEU A 11 -29.35 -10.12 -22.35
CA LEU A 11 -29.08 -9.70 -20.97
C LEU A 11 -28.05 -10.58 -20.25
N ASP A 12 -27.72 -11.74 -20.80
CA ASP A 12 -26.72 -12.63 -20.18
C ASP A 12 -25.30 -12.06 -20.34
N ASN A 13 -25.12 -11.17 -21.32
CA ASN A 13 -23.82 -10.63 -21.71
C ASN A 13 -23.65 -9.11 -21.44
N ILE A 14 -24.68 -8.44 -20.91
CA ILE A 14 -24.62 -6.99 -20.60
C ILE A 14 -25.21 -6.70 -19.22
N LYS A 15 -24.61 -5.74 -18.50
CA LYS A 15 -25.25 -5.08 -17.35
C LYS A 15 -25.74 -3.71 -17.82
N PRO A 16 -27.06 -3.47 -17.97
CA PRO A 16 -27.50 -2.37 -18.81
C PRO A 16 -27.73 -1.06 -18.07
N GLU A 17 -27.26 0.05 -18.66
CA GLU A 17 -27.81 1.40 -18.44
C GLU A 17 -28.77 1.73 -19.60
N LEU A 18 -30.03 1.31 -19.43
CA LEU A 18 -31.03 1.17 -20.51
C LEU A 18 -31.46 2.49 -21.18
N GLY A 19 -31.38 3.62 -20.45
CA GLY A 19 -31.79 4.92 -20.97
C GLY A 19 -30.93 5.39 -22.15
N GLU A 20 -29.62 5.21 -22.05
CA GLU A 20 -28.69 5.66 -23.09
C GLU A 20 -28.76 4.78 -24.36
N ILE A 21 -29.05 3.48 -24.21
CA ILE A 21 -29.26 2.55 -25.34
C ILE A 21 -30.48 2.96 -26.18
N GLU A 22 -31.60 3.28 -25.53
CA GLU A 22 -32.81 3.71 -26.22
C GLU A 22 -32.60 5.04 -26.97
N ASP A 23 -31.90 5.99 -26.37
CA ASP A 23 -31.60 7.28 -26.99
C ASP A 23 -30.72 7.13 -28.23
N ILE A 24 -29.79 6.17 -28.22
CA ILE A 24 -28.99 5.82 -29.39
C ILE A 24 -29.89 5.27 -30.51
N CYS A 25 -30.76 4.30 -30.20
CA CYS A 25 -31.65 3.69 -31.19
C CYS A 25 -32.65 4.69 -31.78
N ARG A 26 -33.20 5.61 -30.96
CA ARG A 26 -34.12 6.68 -31.41
C ARG A 26 -33.54 7.58 -32.50
N ARG A 27 -32.20 7.69 -32.60
CA ARG A 27 -31.53 8.45 -33.67
C ARG A 27 -31.68 7.81 -35.06
N TYR A 28 -31.99 6.52 -35.14
CA TYR A 28 -32.11 5.78 -36.41
C TYR A 28 -33.55 5.55 -36.86
N GLY A 29 -34.53 5.77 -35.98
CA GLY A 29 -35.94 5.45 -36.21
C GLY A 29 -36.76 5.40 -34.92
N SER A 30 -38.06 5.19 -35.05
CA SER A 30 -38.95 5.08 -33.91
C SER A 30 -38.85 3.68 -33.30
N VAL A 31 -38.54 3.59 -32.01
CA VAL A 31 -38.49 2.31 -31.31
C VAL A 31 -39.91 1.87 -30.99
N VAL A 32 -40.33 0.78 -31.63
CA VAL A 32 -41.72 0.28 -31.53
C VAL A 32 -41.81 -1.07 -30.85
N GLU A 33 -40.69 -1.80 -30.76
CA GLU A 33 -40.63 -3.09 -30.09
C GLU A 33 -39.38 -3.22 -29.23
N HIS A 34 -39.58 -3.80 -28.03
CA HIS A 34 -38.57 -4.00 -27.01
C HIS A 34 -38.62 -5.46 -26.58
N ARG A 35 -37.54 -6.21 -26.82
CA ARG A 35 -37.39 -7.60 -26.40
C ARG A 35 -36.12 -7.78 -25.62
N ALA A 36 -36.22 -8.53 -24.54
CA ALA A 36 -35.08 -8.89 -23.72
C ALA A 36 -35.05 -10.40 -23.53
N PHE A 37 -33.88 -10.98 -23.72
CA PHE A 37 -33.65 -12.41 -23.71
C PHE A 37 -32.62 -12.75 -22.65
N SER A 38 -32.85 -13.85 -21.95
CA SER A 38 -31.92 -14.39 -20.95
C SER A 38 -32.22 -15.86 -20.72
N ASN A 39 -31.18 -16.65 -20.52
CA ASN A 39 -31.26 -18.05 -20.09
C ASN A 39 -31.24 -18.19 -18.56
N THR A 40 -30.99 -17.10 -17.82
CA THR A 40 -30.75 -17.12 -16.38
C THR A 40 -31.92 -16.52 -15.61
N PRO A 41 -32.68 -17.34 -14.84
CA PRO A 41 -33.81 -16.85 -14.05
C PRO A 41 -33.46 -15.77 -13.02
N ALA A 42 -32.21 -15.72 -12.55
CA ALA A 42 -31.73 -14.69 -11.63
C ALA A 42 -31.66 -13.29 -12.28
N VAL A 43 -31.37 -13.20 -13.58
CA VAL A 43 -31.34 -11.92 -14.34
C VAL A 43 -32.75 -11.33 -14.42
N LEU A 44 -33.78 -12.18 -14.55
CA LEU A 44 -35.18 -11.79 -14.49
C LEU A 44 -35.58 -11.24 -13.10
N ALA A 45 -35.07 -11.85 -12.02
CA ALA A 45 -35.34 -11.39 -10.66
C ALA A 45 -34.68 -10.02 -10.38
N ALA A 46 -33.47 -9.80 -10.91
CA ALA A 46 -32.70 -8.57 -10.71
C ALA A 46 -33.18 -7.38 -11.55
N TYR A 47 -33.51 -7.59 -12.84
CA TYR A 47 -33.80 -6.50 -13.79
C TYR A 47 -35.25 -6.48 -14.30
N GLY A 48 -36.04 -7.51 -14.01
CA GLY A 48 -37.38 -7.72 -14.54
C GLY A 48 -38.36 -6.58 -14.28
N SER A 49 -38.30 -5.94 -13.11
CA SER A 49 -39.17 -4.80 -12.78
C SER A 49 -38.79 -3.54 -13.55
N LYS A 50 -37.49 -3.23 -13.65
CA LYS A 50 -36.97 -2.04 -14.36
C LYS A 50 -37.23 -2.11 -15.88
N LEU A 51 -37.02 -3.26 -16.48
CA LEU A 51 -37.22 -3.48 -17.92
C LEU A 51 -38.71 -3.49 -18.32
N ARG A 52 -39.60 -4.02 -17.47
CA ARG A 52 -41.07 -3.91 -17.68
C ARG A 52 -41.54 -2.46 -17.63
N ASN A 53 -40.97 -1.64 -16.74
CA ASN A 53 -41.30 -0.20 -16.67
C ASN A 53 -40.87 0.56 -17.94
N LEU A 54 -39.86 0.06 -18.65
CA LEU A 54 -39.38 0.60 -19.93
C LEU A 54 -40.03 -0.09 -21.15
N GLY A 55 -41.00 -0.98 -20.93
CA GLY A 55 -41.76 -1.61 -22.01
C GLY A 55 -41.11 -2.83 -22.67
N TYR A 56 -40.01 -3.36 -22.14
CA TYR A 56 -39.39 -4.59 -22.64
C TYR A 56 -40.24 -5.82 -22.31
N ARG A 57 -40.54 -6.61 -23.35
CA ARG A 57 -41.14 -7.94 -23.19
C ARG A 57 -40.04 -8.98 -23.08
N PHE A 58 -40.15 -9.81 -22.07
CA PHE A 58 -39.16 -10.83 -21.76
C PHE A 58 -39.53 -12.16 -22.38
N GLU A 59 -38.54 -12.81 -22.99
CA GLU A 59 -38.68 -14.15 -23.56
C GLU A 59 -37.65 -15.08 -22.90
N LEU A 60 -38.15 -16.16 -22.27
CA LEU A 60 -37.35 -17.16 -21.56
C LEU A 60 -37.32 -18.47 -22.35
N THR A 61 -36.18 -19.16 -22.38
CA THR A 61 -36.11 -20.54 -22.86
C THR A 61 -36.67 -21.50 -21.80
N PRO A 62 -37.53 -22.46 -22.17
CA PRO A 62 -38.04 -23.45 -21.22
C PRO A 62 -37.03 -24.58 -21.04
N GLY A 63 -36.09 -24.44 -20.09
CA GLY A 63 -35.12 -25.49 -19.76
C GLY A 63 -34.21 -25.14 -18.58
N LEU A 64 -33.80 -26.15 -17.79
CA LEU A 64 -32.95 -26.03 -16.59
C LEU A 64 -31.43 -26.19 -16.88
N THR A 65 -31.02 -26.17 -18.14
CA THR A 65 -29.61 -26.31 -18.59
C THR A 65 -29.22 -25.17 -19.51
N THR A 66 -28.11 -24.48 -19.19
CA THR A 66 -27.55 -23.38 -19.99
C THR A 66 -26.88 -23.91 -21.25
N VAL A 67 -27.50 -23.67 -22.41
CA VAL A 67 -26.85 -23.84 -23.72
C VAL A 67 -26.77 -22.45 -24.34
N ALA A 68 -25.57 -21.87 -24.48
CA ALA A 68 -25.39 -20.50 -25.00
C ALA A 68 -26.05 -20.27 -26.38
N GLN A 69 -26.12 -21.31 -27.20
CA GLN A 69 -26.78 -21.27 -28.51
C GLN A 69 -28.32 -21.11 -28.44
N GLU A 70 -28.97 -21.31 -27.29
CA GLU A 70 -30.44 -21.22 -27.20
C GLU A 70 -30.97 -19.78 -27.16
N VAL A 71 -30.27 -18.84 -26.52
CA VAL A 71 -30.63 -17.41 -26.50
C VAL A 71 -30.40 -16.80 -27.87
N ASP A 72 -29.26 -17.11 -28.49
CA ASP A 72 -28.98 -16.74 -29.88
C ASP A 72 -30.09 -17.29 -30.79
N ASN A 73 -30.40 -18.58 -30.73
CA ASN A 73 -31.46 -19.17 -31.55
C ASN A 73 -32.83 -18.51 -31.32
N LEU A 74 -33.13 -18.05 -30.11
CA LEU A 74 -34.34 -17.32 -29.80
C LEU A 74 -34.32 -15.92 -30.40
N ILE A 75 -33.22 -15.17 -30.25
CA ILE A 75 -33.01 -13.87 -30.90
C ILE A 75 -33.14 -14.00 -32.42
N PHE A 76 -32.59 -15.04 -33.02
CA PHE A 76 -32.73 -15.32 -34.46
C PHE A 76 -34.19 -15.61 -34.85
N ARG A 77 -34.91 -16.45 -34.09
CA ARG A 77 -36.33 -16.77 -34.35
C ARG A 77 -37.24 -15.56 -34.15
N THR A 78 -37.05 -14.80 -33.08
CA THR A 78 -37.84 -13.60 -32.78
C THR A 78 -37.56 -12.51 -33.79
N SER A 79 -36.32 -12.38 -34.28
CA SER A 79 -36.00 -11.50 -35.42
C SER A 79 -36.79 -11.87 -36.68
N GLU A 80 -36.88 -13.17 -37.00
CA GLU A 80 -37.67 -13.68 -38.13
C GLU A 80 -39.18 -13.49 -37.94
N GLU A 81 -39.70 -13.66 -36.74
CA GLU A 81 -41.11 -13.39 -36.42
C GLU A 81 -41.46 -11.92 -36.64
N LEU A 82 -40.65 -11.02 -36.08
CA LEU A 82 -40.88 -9.58 -36.10
C LEU A 82 -40.88 -9.00 -37.53
N ILE A 83 -40.04 -9.53 -38.42
CA ILE A 83 -39.99 -9.07 -39.83
C ILE A 83 -41.13 -9.63 -40.68
N ASN A 84 -41.64 -10.82 -40.36
CA ASN A 84 -42.77 -11.43 -41.06
C ASN A 84 -44.12 -10.91 -40.55
N ASN A 85 -44.12 -10.19 -39.43
CA ASN A 85 -45.30 -9.51 -38.90
C ASN A 85 -45.61 -8.22 -39.68
N SER A 86 -46.44 -8.36 -40.71
CA SER A 86 -46.83 -7.28 -41.64
C SER A 86 -47.51 -6.07 -40.99
N GLN A 87 -48.03 -6.21 -39.75
CA GLN A 87 -48.66 -5.11 -39.02
C GLN A 87 -47.65 -4.15 -38.38
N GLN A 88 -46.47 -4.63 -37.98
CA GLN A 88 -45.47 -3.82 -37.25
C GLN A 88 -44.46 -3.12 -38.17
N LYS A 89 -44.29 -3.63 -39.41
CA LYS A 89 -43.43 -3.07 -40.45
C LYS A 89 -42.01 -2.74 -39.96
N ILE A 90 -41.40 -3.63 -39.18
CA ILE A 90 -40.05 -3.44 -38.62
C ILE A 90 -39.02 -3.45 -39.76
N ASN A 91 -38.21 -2.41 -39.83
CA ASN A 91 -37.21 -2.22 -40.90
C ASN A 91 -35.78 -2.15 -40.35
N ILE A 92 -35.61 -2.04 -39.02
CA ILE A 92 -34.31 -2.05 -38.35
C ILE A 92 -34.37 -2.97 -37.12
N ILE A 93 -33.37 -3.84 -36.96
CA ILE A 93 -33.17 -4.64 -35.74
C ILE A 93 -31.84 -4.23 -35.10
N ALA A 94 -31.90 -3.79 -33.83
CA ALA A 94 -30.74 -3.46 -33.03
C ALA A 94 -30.49 -4.58 -32.00
N VAL A 95 -29.32 -5.21 -32.07
CA VAL A 95 -28.89 -6.25 -31.12
C VAL A 95 -27.82 -5.67 -30.21
N VAL A 96 -28.04 -5.78 -28.90
CA VAL A 96 -27.12 -5.28 -27.87
C VAL A 96 -26.56 -6.46 -27.11
N SER A 97 -25.25 -6.70 -27.24
CA SER A 97 -24.56 -7.83 -26.60
C SER A 97 -23.05 -7.56 -26.50
N ASN A 98 -22.38 -8.13 -25.49
CA ASN A 98 -20.92 -8.22 -25.43
C ASN A 98 -20.37 -9.59 -25.91
N ASP A 99 -21.25 -10.52 -26.27
CA ASP A 99 -20.88 -11.88 -26.70
C ASP A 99 -21.67 -12.33 -27.94
N ASN A 100 -21.15 -13.36 -28.62
CA ASN A 100 -21.66 -14.09 -29.79
C ASN A 100 -21.56 -13.44 -31.19
N ASP A 101 -21.18 -14.27 -32.18
CA ASP A 101 -21.03 -13.92 -33.60
C ASP A 101 -22.39 -13.94 -34.34
N TYR A 102 -23.16 -12.86 -34.21
CA TYR A 102 -24.45 -12.66 -34.91
C TYR A 102 -24.34 -12.41 -36.43
N GLY A 103 -23.16 -12.64 -37.03
CA GLY A 103 -22.91 -12.30 -38.43
C GLY A 103 -23.81 -13.03 -39.42
N GLN A 104 -24.19 -14.27 -39.11
CA GLN A 104 -25.13 -15.05 -39.92
C GLN A 104 -26.56 -14.49 -39.85
N LEU A 105 -27.01 -14.01 -38.68
CA LEU A 105 -28.32 -13.35 -38.51
C LEU A 105 -28.37 -12.09 -39.36
N PHE A 106 -27.39 -11.20 -39.20
CA PHE A 106 -27.35 -9.93 -39.92
C PHE A 106 -27.28 -10.13 -41.44
N SER A 107 -26.55 -11.15 -41.90
CA SER A 107 -26.51 -11.49 -43.32
C SER A 107 -27.87 -11.97 -43.87
N ASN A 108 -28.64 -12.73 -43.11
CA ASN A 108 -29.97 -13.20 -43.50
C ASN A 108 -31.02 -12.07 -43.45
N LEU A 109 -30.95 -11.20 -42.44
CA LEU A 109 -31.83 -10.03 -42.34
C LEU A 109 -31.57 -9.02 -43.47
N SER A 110 -30.30 -8.81 -43.82
CA SER A 110 -29.91 -7.93 -44.91
C SER A 110 -30.40 -8.42 -46.28
N SER A 111 -30.37 -9.74 -46.55
CA SER A 111 -30.91 -10.31 -47.80
C SER A 111 -32.43 -10.18 -47.92
N LYS A 112 -33.13 -9.96 -46.80
CA LYS A 112 -34.56 -9.65 -46.72
C LYS A 112 -34.86 -8.15 -46.71
N GLY A 113 -33.85 -7.28 -46.83
CA GLY A 113 -33.99 -5.83 -46.90
C GLY A 113 -34.09 -5.11 -45.55
N VAL A 114 -33.73 -5.77 -44.45
CA VAL A 114 -33.79 -5.22 -43.08
C VAL A 114 -32.41 -4.69 -42.64
N GLN A 115 -32.37 -3.49 -42.04
CA GLN A 115 -31.12 -2.89 -41.54
C GLN A 115 -30.78 -3.40 -40.14
N THR A 116 -29.49 -3.47 -39.81
CA THR A 116 -29.03 -4.03 -38.52
C THR A 116 -28.01 -3.14 -37.82
N ILE A 117 -28.12 -3.05 -36.48
CA ILE A 117 -27.23 -2.28 -35.60
C ILE A 117 -26.72 -3.21 -34.49
N ALA A 118 -25.42 -3.16 -34.21
CA ALA A 118 -24.78 -3.91 -33.13
C ALA A 118 -24.13 -2.96 -32.12
N ILE A 119 -24.33 -3.21 -30.81
CA ILE A 119 -23.82 -2.36 -29.72
C ILE A 119 -23.11 -3.26 -28.68
N GLY A 120 -21.81 -3.05 -28.43
CA GLY A 120 -20.97 -3.94 -27.60
C GLY A 120 -19.54 -3.45 -27.29
N ASN A 121 -18.60 -4.37 -26.96
CA ASN A 121 -17.16 -4.09 -26.74
C ASN A 121 -16.27 -4.63 -27.89
N ASN A 122 -15.09 -4.04 -28.13
CA ASN A 122 -14.31 -4.24 -29.37
C ASN A 122 -13.17 -5.27 -29.27
N GLN A 123 -13.22 -6.21 -28.31
CA GLN A 123 -12.08 -7.09 -27.98
C GLN A 123 -11.96 -8.41 -28.74
N LEU A 124 -12.90 -8.82 -29.60
CA LEU A 124 -12.74 -10.01 -30.45
C LEU A 124 -12.77 -9.66 -31.95
N GLY A 125 -11.72 -10.05 -32.67
CA GLY A 125 -11.73 -10.02 -34.13
C GLY A 125 -12.52 -11.20 -34.69
N ASN A 126 -13.57 -10.95 -35.50
CA ASN A 126 -13.80 -11.53 -36.84
C ASN A 126 -15.22 -11.24 -37.39
N LYS A 127 -15.30 -11.11 -38.73
CA LYS A 127 -16.47 -11.17 -39.67
C LYS A 127 -17.69 -10.23 -39.55
N LEU A 128 -18.02 -9.66 -38.38
CA LEU A 128 -19.23 -8.82 -38.22
C LEU A 128 -19.16 -7.42 -38.87
N ARG A 129 -17.95 -6.96 -39.24
CA ARG A 129 -17.68 -5.58 -39.69
C ARG A 129 -18.22 -5.23 -41.08
N GLU A 130 -18.61 -6.21 -41.89
CA GLU A 130 -18.96 -5.97 -43.30
C GLU A 130 -20.45 -5.71 -43.56
N LYS A 131 -21.36 -5.96 -42.60
CA LYS A 131 -22.81 -6.03 -42.87
C LYS A 131 -23.73 -5.28 -41.89
N ALA A 132 -23.26 -4.89 -40.70
CA ALA A 132 -24.04 -4.14 -39.69
C ALA A 132 -23.31 -2.85 -39.25
N THR A 133 -24.03 -1.88 -38.69
CA THR A 133 -23.43 -0.65 -38.12
C THR A 133 -23.10 -0.87 -36.63
N TYR A 134 -21.85 -0.59 -36.20
CA TYR A 134 -21.33 -0.93 -34.86
C TYR A 134 -20.99 0.30 -33.97
N ILE A 135 -21.27 0.24 -32.66
CA ILE A 135 -21.02 1.31 -31.66
C ILE A 135 -20.42 0.73 -30.34
N GLU A 136 -19.31 1.30 -29.84
CA GLU A 136 -18.55 0.84 -28.64
C GLU A 136 -18.83 1.71 -27.39
N PHE A 137 -19.24 1.14 -26.24
CA PHE A 137 -19.85 1.92 -25.13
C PHE A 137 -19.44 1.53 -23.67
N ILE A 138 -19.34 0.25 -23.30
CA ILE A 138 -19.36 -0.17 -21.87
C ILE A 138 -18.06 0.12 -21.06
N GLN A 139 -16.89 0.18 -21.69
CA GLN A 139 -15.61 0.33 -20.95
C GLN A 139 -15.36 1.74 -20.37
N ASN A 140 -16.07 2.77 -20.83
CA ASN A 140 -15.77 4.15 -20.47
C ASN A 140 -16.48 4.64 -19.19
N ILE A 141 -17.50 3.93 -18.70
CA ILE A 141 -18.29 4.30 -17.51
C ILE A 141 -17.71 3.71 -16.20
N LEU A 142 -16.83 2.69 -16.28
CA LEU A 142 -16.35 1.91 -15.13
C LEU A 142 -14.89 2.18 -14.70
N ARG A 143 -14.35 3.40 -14.85
CA ARG A 143 -12.92 3.66 -14.56
C ARG A 143 -12.64 4.11 -13.12
N PRO A 144 -11.52 3.69 -12.51
CA PRO A 144 -11.14 4.03 -11.13
C PRO A 144 -10.97 5.55 -10.93
N THR A 145 -11.48 6.06 -9.80
CA THR A 145 -11.21 7.43 -9.33
C THR A 145 -9.94 7.41 -8.50
N TYR A 146 -8.92 8.15 -8.93
CA TYR A 146 -7.63 8.21 -8.23
C TYR A 146 -7.52 9.46 -7.37
N LEU A 147 -7.20 9.29 -6.09
CA LEU A 147 -7.14 10.38 -5.12
C LEU A 147 -5.71 10.89 -4.91
N GLY A 148 -5.53 12.21 -5.08
CA GLY A 148 -4.31 12.94 -4.71
C GLY A 148 -4.60 13.96 -3.62
N ILE A 149 -3.78 14.01 -2.57
CA ILE A 149 -3.85 15.00 -1.49
C ILE A 149 -2.52 15.74 -1.42
N ASP A 150 -2.55 17.05 -1.67
CA ASP A 150 -1.48 17.94 -1.28
C ASP A 150 -1.63 18.29 0.20
N LEU A 151 -0.78 17.70 1.04
CA LEU A 151 -0.81 17.91 2.48
C LEU A 151 0.12 19.09 2.85
N GLY A 152 -0.25 20.32 2.52
CA GLY A 152 0.61 21.50 2.66
C GLY A 152 0.75 22.08 4.08
N THR A 153 1.79 22.90 4.30
CA THR A 153 2.09 23.54 5.60
C THR A 153 1.00 24.52 6.04
N THR A 154 0.45 25.27 5.08
CA THR A 154 -0.58 26.30 5.33
C THR A 154 -1.96 25.83 4.90
N ASN A 155 -2.05 25.18 3.73
CA ASN A 155 -3.28 24.68 3.16
C ASN A 155 -3.09 23.26 2.65
N THR A 156 -4.14 22.45 2.77
CA THR A 156 -4.27 21.11 2.20
C THR A 156 -5.26 21.17 1.03
N VAL A 157 -4.95 20.45 -0.06
CA VAL A 157 -5.77 20.41 -1.28
C VAL A 157 -6.04 18.96 -1.67
N VAL A 158 -7.25 18.67 -2.12
CA VAL A 158 -7.68 17.32 -2.50
C VAL A 158 -8.10 17.31 -3.97
N ALA A 159 -7.58 16.38 -4.77
CA ALA A 159 -7.93 16.24 -6.17
C ALA A 159 -8.23 14.79 -6.55
N ILE A 160 -9.05 14.62 -7.59
CA ILE A 160 -9.37 13.32 -8.17
C ILE A 160 -9.05 13.29 -9.66
N ALA A 161 -8.42 12.21 -10.11
CA ALA A 161 -8.22 11.94 -11.53
C ALA A 161 -9.22 10.89 -12.01
N SER A 162 -9.86 11.20 -13.13
CA SER A 162 -10.85 10.34 -13.80
C SER A 162 -10.64 10.42 -15.31
N GLN A 163 -10.98 9.34 -16.02
CA GLN A 163 -10.80 9.28 -17.46
C GLN A 163 -12.10 9.60 -18.19
N THR A 164 -12.03 10.44 -19.22
CA THR A 164 -13.17 10.88 -20.01
C THR A 164 -13.63 9.83 -21.04
N LEU A 165 -14.78 10.13 -21.65
CA LEU A 165 -15.31 9.63 -22.93
C LEU A 165 -14.24 9.17 -23.93
N ARG A 166 -13.22 10.01 -24.08
CA ARG A 166 -12.22 9.95 -25.14
C ARG A 166 -10.94 9.22 -24.72
N LYS A 167 -10.94 8.58 -23.54
CA LYS A 167 -9.76 7.97 -22.93
C LYS A 167 -8.68 8.99 -22.53
N GLU A 168 -9.04 10.26 -22.34
CA GLU A 168 -8.17 11.31 -21.80
C GLU A 168 -8.35 11.39 -20.28
N TRP A 169 -7.28 11.58 -19.51
CA TRP A 169 -7.39 11.80 -18.07
C TRP A 169 -7.70 13.27 -17.76
N THR A 170 -8.48 13.49 -16.71
CA THR A 170 -8.76 14.82 -16.17
C THR A 170 -8.61 14.76 -14.66
N ALA A 171 -7.87 15.69 -14.08
CA ALA A 171 -7.72 15.84 -12.63
C ALA A 171 -8.43 17.09 -12.14
N ASN A 172 -9.39 16.92 -11.22
CA ASN A 172 -10.20 18.01 -10.70
C ASN A 172 -10.03 18.14 -9.17
N VAL A 173 -9.85 19.37 -8.70
CA VAL A 173 -9.77 19.65 -7.26
C VAL A 173 -11.17 19.69 -6.65
N ILE A 174 -11.33 19.05 -5.50
CA ILE A 174 -12.57 18.92 -4.77
C ILE A 174 -12.74 20.11 -3.82
N SER A 175 -13.89 20.78 -3.90
CA SER A 175 -14.27 21.82 -2.94
C SER A 175 -14.97 21.22 -1.72
N ILE A 176 -14.50 21.59 -0.52
CA ILE A 176 -14.94 21.04 0.76
C ILE A 176 -15.51 22.17 1.65
N PRO A 177 -16.64 21.96 2.35
CA PRO A 177 -17.17 22.93 3.30
C PRO A 177 -16.27 23.06 4.53
N VAL A 178 -15.81 24.29 4.79
CA VAL A 178 -14.95 24.63 5.94
C VAL A 178 -15.50 25.89 6.61
N LYS A 179 -15.37 26.01 7.94
CA LYS A 179 -15.74 27.24 8.66
C LYS A 179 -14.81 28.40 8.28
N ASN A 180 -15.39 29.53 7.90
CA ASN A 180 -14.68 30.78 7.59
C ASN A 180 -14.29 31.54 8.86
N GLU A 181 -13.70 32.74 8.74
CA GLU A 181 -13.25 33.55 9.90
C GLU A 181 -14.40 33.95 10.85
N GLN A 182 -15.64 34.00 10.36
CA GLN A 182 -16.87 34.29 11.12
C GLN A 182 -17.63 33.03 11.51
N GLU A 183 -16.99 31.86 11.43
CA GLU A 183 -17.55 30.54 11.75
C GLU A 183 -18.70 30.06 10.83
N GLY A 184 -19.00 30.79 9.76
CA GLY A 184 -19.94 30.37 8.72
C GLY A 184 -19.32 29.32 7.78
N LEU A 185 -20.11 28.35 7.31
CA LEU A 185 -19.64 27.34 6.35
C LEU A 185 -19.40 27.96 4.97
N GLN A 186 -18.23 27.70 4.39
CA GLN A 186 -17.84 28.11 3.06
C GLN A 186 -17.18 26.93 2.33
N ASN A 187 -17.63 26.62 1.11
CA ASN A 187 -16.92 25.67 0.26
C ASN A 187 -15.60 26.30 -0.23
N THR A 188 -14.50 25.58 -0.05
CA THR A 188 -13.17 26.02 -0.47
C THR A 188 -12.34 24.85 -0.98
N GLN A 189 -11.39 25.13 -1.87
CA GLN A 189 -10.39 24.16 -2.35
C GLN A 189 -9.13 24.16 -1.47
N LEU A 190 -8.93 25.22 -0.66
CA LEU A 190 -7.77 25.40 0.21
C LEU A 190 -8.19 25.19 1.66
N ILE A 191 -7.95 23.98 2.18
CA ILE A 191 -8.34 23.57 3.52
C ILE A 191 -7.22 24.00 4.49
N PRO A 192 -7.48 24.81 5.52
CA PRO A 192 -6.41 25.27 6.41
C PRO A 192 -5.72 24.13 7.15
N SER A 193 -4.39 24.07 7.11
CA SER A 193 -3.56 23.15 7.89
C SER A 193 -3.34 23.68 9.31
N ALA A 194 -4.44 23.95 10.01
CA ALA A 194 -4.50 24.51 11.36
C ALA A 194 -5.50 23.69 12.19
N VAL A 195 -5.07 23.26 13.37
CA VAL A 195 -5.84 22.31 14.18
C VAL A 195 -5.95 22.83 15.61
N ARG A 196 -7.18 22.96 16.12
CA ARG A 196 -7.45 23.27 17.53
C ARG A 196 -7.98 22.05 18.24
N PHE A 197 -7.34 21.65 19.33
CA PHE A 197 -7.76 20.52 20.12
C PHE A 197 -8.59 20.99 21.31
N SER A 198 -9.84 20.52 21.39
CA SER A 198 -10.67 20.70 22.58
C SER A 198 -10.45 19.58 23.61
N GLN A 199 -10.11 18.38 23.11
CA GLN A 199 -9.74 17.17 23.86
C GLN A 199 -8.74 16.37 23.00
N LEU A 200 -8.06 15.37 23.58
CA LEU A 200 -7.04 14.56 22.88
C LEU A 200 -7.56 13.93 21.57
N ASP A 201 -8.82 13.50 21.53
CA ASP A 201 -9.45 12.85 20.36
C ASP A 201 -10.42 13.77 19.60
N SER A 202 -10.46 15.07 19.93
CA SER A 202 -11.40 16.03 19.34
C SER A 202 -10.69 17.29 18.86
N ALA A 203 -10.50 17.34 17.55
CA ALA A 203 -9.89 18.43 16.83
C ALA A 203 -10.90 19.20 15.96
N GLU A 204 -10.68 20.50 15.84
CA GLU A 204 -11.40 21.39 14.93
C GLU A 204 -10.46 21.99 13.89
N ILE A 205 -10.95 22.07 12.65
CA ILE A 205 -10.26 22.64 11.50
C ILE A 205 -11.15 23.74 10.90
N GLY A 206 -10.54 24.87 10.55
CA GLY A 206 -11.23 25.99 9.91
C GLY A 206 -10.36 27.22 9.79
N LYS A 207 -10.81 28.19 8.97
CA LYS A 207 -10.09 29.46 8.82
C LYS A 207 -10.12 30.26 10.12
N HIS A 208 -11.22 30.17 10.89
CA HIS A 208 -11.32 30.79 12.22
C HIS A 208 -10.27 30.26 13.20
N VAL A 209 -9.89 28.98 13.11
CA VAL A 209 -8.83 28.40 13.96
C VAL A 209 -7.51 29.16 13.79
N ARG A 210 -7.13 29.46 12.54
CA ARG A 210 -5.92 30.24 12.24
C ARG A 210 -6.06 31.70 12.72
N SER A 211 -7.18 32.35 12.43
CA SER A 211 -7.42 33.75 12.82
C SER A 211 -7.48 33.95 14.34
N GLN A 212 -7.89 32.94 15.08
CA GLN A 212 -8.01 32.97 16.55
C GLN A 212 -6.78 32.39 17.28
N TYR A 213 -5.70 32.04 16.56
CA TYR A 213 -4.54 31.34 17.12
C TYR A 213 -4.01 31.97 18.42
N TYR A 214 -3.82 33.30 18.45
CA TYR A 214 -3.30 33.97 19.63
C TYR A 214 -4.18 33.77 20.89
N ALA A 215 -5.50 33.76 20.72
CA ALA A 215 -6.45 33.58 21.81
C ALA A 215 -6.48 32.14 22.34
N PHE A 216 -6.12 31.16 21.51
CA PHE A 216 -6.16 29.71 21.83
C PHE A 216 -4.80 29.04 21.61
N ARG A 217 -3.71 29.74 21.90
CA ARG A 217 -2.34 29.29 21.60
C ARG A 217 -1.94 28.02 22.36
N ASP A 218 -2.59 27.75 23.49
CA ASP A 218 -2.38 26.56 24.33
C ASP A 218 -3.16 25.34 23.84
N GLN A 219 -3.99 25.48 22.80
CA GLN A 219 -4.84 24.44 22.23
C GLN A 219 -4.68 24.30 20.71
N THR A 220 -4.03 25.26 20.05
CA THR A 220 -3.97 25.37 18.60
C THR A 220 -2.57 25.08 18.10
N ILE A 221 -2.45 24.16 17.14
CA ILE A 221 -1.21 23.87 16.43
C ILE A 221 -1.32 24.41 15.01
N LEU A 222 -0.34 25.22 14.61
CA LEU A 222 -0.14 25.71 13.24
C LEU A 222 1.15 25.12 12.67
N ALA A 223 1.23 25.04 11.34
CA ALA A 223 2.46 24.71 10.62
C ALA A 223 3.19 23.43 11.12
N TRP A 224 2.41 22.44 11.58
CA TRP A 224 2.90 21.16 12.13
C TRP A 224 3.84 20.41 11.17
N LYS A 225 3.72 20.70 9.87
CA LYS A 225 4.55 20.15 8.79
C LYS A 225 6.04 20.47 8.92
N HIS A 226 6.41 21.49 9.70
CA HIS A 226 7.81 21.74 10.05
C HIS A 226 8.38 20.69 10.98
N ASP A 227 7.56 20.22 11.92
CA ASP A 227 8.02 19.43 13.05
C ASP A 227 7.77 17.93 12.87
N ILE A 228 7.05 17.53 11.82
CA ILE A 228 6.85 16.12 11.48
C ILE A 228 8.18 15.38 11.26
N GLY A 229 8.31 14.22 11.91
CA GLY A 229 9.52 13.41 11.91
C GLY A 229 10.74 14.03 12.61
N THR A 230 10.59 15.16 13.31
CA THR A 230 11.71 15.78 14.05
C THR A 230 11.95 15.12 15.41
N LEU A 231 13.20 15.13 15.85
CA LEU A 231 13.61 14.68 17.17
C LEU A 231 14.04 15.89 18.03
N GLN A 232 13.63 15.88 19.30
CA GLN A 232 14.13 16.75 20.35
C GLN A 232 14.86 15.88 21.37
N ASP A 233 16.17 16.13 21.56
CA ASP A 233 17.05 15.36 22.46
C ASP A 233 17.02 13.83 22.20
N GLY A 234 16.89 13.44 20.92
CA GLY A 234 16.84 12.03 20.50
C GLY A 234 15.46 11.35 20.70
N VAL A 235 14.44 12.11 21.09
CA VAL A 235 13.06 11.64 21.27
C VAL A 235 12.14 12.36 20.27
N ALA A 236 11.12 11.67 19.75
CA ALA A 236 10.15 12.27 18.84
C ALA A 236 9.49 13.53 19.46
N PHE A 237 9.56 14.64 18.72
CA PHE A 237 9.03 15.92 19.15
C PHE A 237 7.50 15.87 19.38
N LYS A 238 7.03 16.60 20.40
CA LYS A 238 5.60 16.76 20.70
C LYS A 238 5.30 18.18 21.18
N TYR A 239 4.15 18.70 20.76
CA TYR A 239 3.61 19.95 21.29
C TYR A 239 3.02 19.72 22.67
N GLN A 240 3.34 20.60 23.61
CA GLN A 240 2.73 20.62 24.94
C GLN A 240 1.53 21.57 24.94
N LEU A 241 0.33 21.01 24.85
CA LEU A 241 -0.93 21.74 24.91
C LEU A 241 -1.56 21.61 26.32
N SER A 242 -2.54 22.45 26.64
CA SER A 242 -3.26 22.37 27.92
C SER A 242 -4.01 21.05 28.11
N ILE A 243 -4.34 20.37 27.01
CA ILE A 243 -4.99 19.05 26.99
C ILE A 243 -4.02 17.85 27.07
N GLY A 244 -2.70 18.08 26.99
CA GLY A 244 -1.69 17.04 26.95
C GLY A 244 -0.73 17.16 25.75
N ASN A 245 0.06 16.11 25.53
CA ASN A 245 1.08 16.08 24.49
C ASN A 245 0.50 15.56 23.17
N ILE A 246 0.63 16.35 22.11
CA ILE A 246 0.19 16.00 20.75
C ILE A 246 1.41 15.94 19.83
N SER A 247 1.55 14.88 19.06
CA SER A 247 2.61 14.77 18.04
C SER A 247 2.21 15.49 16.74
N PRO A 248 3.18 15.94 15.92
CA PRO A 248 2.90 16.51 14.60
C PRO A 248 2.09 15.58 13.69
N GLU A 249 2.33 14.27 13.75
CA GLU A 249 1.61 13.24 12.98
C GLU A 249 0.14 13.15 13.39
N GLN A 250 -0.17 13.35 14.68
CA GLN A 250 -1.55 13.42 15.16
C GLN A 250 -2.26 14.67 14.61
N ALA A 251 -1.59 15.83 14.61
CA ALA A 251 -2.14 17.05 14.02
C ALA A 251 -2.38 16.89 12.51
N ALA A 252 -1.42 16.32 11.78
CA ALA A 252 -1.55 15.98 10.36
C ALA A 252 -2.70 14.99 10.10
N GLY A 253 -2.80 13.96 10.95
CA GLY A 253 -3.83 12.92 10.87
C GLY A 253 -5.23 13.49 11.01
N GLU A 254 -5.45 14.48 11.87
CA GLU A 254 -6.77 15.13 12.00
C GLU A 254 -7.17 15.91 10.74
N VAL A 255 -6.23 16.59 10.06
CA VAL A 255 -6.48 17.25 8.76
C VAL A 255 -6.83 16.22 7.68
N LEU A 256 -6.06 15.14 7.60
CA LEU A 256 -6.30 14.06 6.66
C LEU A 256 -7.64 13.36 6.93
N LYS A 257 -7.98 13.11 8.19
CA LYS A 257 -9.25 12.51 8.63
C LYS A 257 -10.44 13.39 8.27
N PHE A 258 -10.31 14.71 8.44
CA PHE A 258 -11.29 15.67 7.97
C PHE A 258 -11.50 15.58 6.45
N CYS A 259 -10.42 15.57 5.67
CA CYS A 259 -10.50 15.43 4.21
C CYS A 259 -11.21 14.12 3.81
N ARG A 260 -10.83 13.00 4.43
CA ARG A 260 -11.43 11.68 4.17
C ARG A 260 -12.92 11.64 4.49
N HIS A 261 -13.31 12.22 5.61
CA HIS A 261 -14.71 12.29 6.01
C HIS A 261 -15.54 13.06 4.97
N GLN A 262 -15.02 14.20 4.51
CA GLN A 262 -15.67 15.05 3.50
C GLN A 262 -15.79 14.38 2.13
N LEU A 263 -14.81 13.55 1.74
CA LEU A 263 -14.90 12.71 0.53
C LEU A 263 -16.00 11.66 0.64
N ARG A 264 -16.13 11.01 1.79
CA ARG A 264 -17.20 10.02 2.06
C ARG A 264 -18.58 10.64 2.03
N GLU A 265 -18.75 11.84 2.61
CA GLU A 265 -20.02 12.58 2.52
C GLU A 265 -20.42 12.91 1.07
N LYS A 266 -19.42 13.12 0.20
CA LYS A 266 -19.61 13.33 -1.25
C LYS A 266 -19.76 12.02 -2.05
N GLN A 267 -19.77 10.86 -1.40
CA GLN A 267 -19.86 9.53 -2.03
C GLN A 267 -18.72 9.25 -3.02
N ILE A 268 -17.53 9.81 -2.75
CA ILE A 268 -16.32 9.53 -3.53
C ILE A 268 -15.62 8.36 -2.85
N ASP A 269 -15.69 7.19 -3.47
CA ASP A 269 -14.98 5.99 -3.02
C ASP A 269 -13.60 5.93 -3.67
N ALA A 270 -12.56 5.97 -2.84
CA ALA A 270 -11.17 5.93 -3.27
C ALA A 270 -10.50 4.73 -2.60
N GLY A 271 -10.17 3.71 -3.40
CA GLY A 271 -9.49 2.49 -2.93
C GLY A 271 -8.07 2.73 -2.39
N GLY A 272 -7.48 3.90 -2.63
CA GLY A 272 -6.19 4.32 -2.09
C GLY A 272 -5.94 5.82 -2.24
N VAL A 273 -4.81 6.31 -1.74
CA VAL A 273 -4.46 7.73 -1.72
C VAL A 273 -2.99 7.97 -2.03
N VAL A 274 -2.71 8.96 -2.89
CA VAL A 274 -1.38 9.57 -3.01
C VAL A 274 -1.35 10.84 -2.16
N ILE A 275 -0.51 10.87 -1.14
CA ILE A 275 -0.31 12.03 -0.26
C ILE A 275 1.06 12.63 -0.56
N THR A 276 1.12 13.94 -0.75
CA THR A 276 2.39 14.58 -1.08
C THR A 276 3.20 14.95 0.16
N HIS A 277 4.52 15.03 -0.02
CA HIS A 277 5.45 15.53 0.99
C HIS A 277 6.56 16.37 0.33
N PRO A 278 7.25 17.24 1.09
CA PRO A 278 8.39 17.99 0.59
C PRO A 278 9.46 17.05 0.03
N ALA A 279 10.04 17.36 -1.14
CA ALA A 279 11.07 16.51 -1.75
C ALA A 279 12.32 16.38 -0.87
N SER A 280 12.54 17.37 -0.02
CA SER A 280 13.65 17.41 0.93
C SER A 280 13.39 16.67 2.24
N TYR A 281 12.23 16.01 2.40
CA TYR A 281 11.97 15.20 3.60
C TYR A 281 12.95 14.04 3.72
N GLU A 282 13.46 13.90 4.93
CA GLU A 282 14.20 12.72 5.34
C GLU A 282 13.25 11.53 5.53
N PRO A 283 13.74 10.29 5.48
CA PRO A 283 12.87 9.11 5.56
C PRO A 283 12.03 9.05 6.84
N ASP A 284 12.50 9.63 7.95
CA ASP A 284 11.76 9.69 9.20
C ASP A 284 10.52 10.61 9.10
N ALA A 285 10.62 11.73 8.36
CA ALA A 285 9.48 12.60 8.08
C ALA A 285 8.51 11.99 7.05
N ILE A 286 9.03 11.23 6.08
CA ILE A 286 8.21 10.43 5.13
C ILE A 286 7.43 9.35 5.90
N ALA A 287 8.09 8.60 6.78
CA ALA A 287 7.45 7.60 7.62
C ALA A 287 6.38 8.21 8.55
N ALA A 288 6.69 9.35 9.18
CA ALA A 288 5.75 10.10 10.00
C ALA A 288 4.51 10.58 9.22
N THR A 289 4.69 11.01 7.96
CA THR A 289 3.57 11.38 7.06
C THR A 289 2.69 10.18 6.73
N ARG A 290 3.29 9.00 6.51
CA ARG A 290 2.53 7.73 6.33
C ARG A 290 1.75 7.35 7.58
N GLU A 291 2.34 7.50 8.75
CA GLU A 291 1.64 7.25 10.02
C GLU A 291 0.47 8.22 10.23
N ALA A 292 0.61 9.50 9.86
CA ALA A 292 -0.53 10.44 9.87
C ALA A 292 -1.70 9.96 8.99
N ALA A 293 -1.42 9.39 7.81
CA ALA A 293 -2.42 8.82 6.93
C ALA A 293 -3.10 7.57 7.53
N LYS A 294 -2.32 6.70 8.20
CA LYS A 294 -2.85 5.56 8.95
C LYS A 294 -3.74 5.99 10.11
N LEU A 295 -3.35 7.04 10.86
CA LEU A 295 -4.16 7.61 11.94
C LEU A 295 -5.50 8.17 11.43
N ALA A 296 -5.52 8.67 10.19
CA ALA A 296 -6.75 9.09 9.52
C ALA A 296 -7.55 7.92 8.90
N GLY A 297 -7.04 6.69 9.05
CA GLY A 297 -7.68 5.42 8.78
C GLY A 297 -7.53 4.89 7.36
N TRP A 298 -6.59 5.39 6.57
CA TRP A 298 -6.20 4.73 5.32
C TRP A 298 -5.40 3.45 5.63
N GLU A 299 -5.67 2.38 4.88
CA GLU A 299 -4.94 1.12 5.01
C GLU A 299 -3.50 1.28 4.51
N GLU A 300 -2.56 0.61 5.17
CA GLU A 300 -1.12 0.82 4.94
C GLU A 300 -0.70 0.53 3.49
N ASP A 301 -1.22 -0.55 2.91
CA ASP A 301 -0.87 -0.94 1.54
C ASP A 301 -1.52 -0.01 0.48
N ASN A 302 -2.45 0.87 0.88
CA ASN A 302 -3.18 1.79 0.00
C ASN A 302 -2.68 3.25 0.11
N ILE A 303 -1.58 3.49 0.83
CA ILE A 303 -0.96 4.82 0.99
C ILE A 303 0.30 4.91 0.14
N VAL A 304 0.28 5.84 -0.81
CA VAL A 304 1.44 6.20 -1.62
C VAL A 304 1.90 7.61 -1.27
N LEU A 305 3.21 7.80 -1.11
CA LEU A 305 3.80 9.10 -0.85
C LEU A 305 4.52 9.61 -2.09
N LEU A 306 4.33 10.89 -2.42
CA LEU A 306 4.90 11.51 -3.62
C LEU A 306 5.55 12.87 -3.29
N PRO A 307 6.79 13.14 -3.74
CA PRO A 307 7.40 14.46 -3.60
C PRO A 307 6.60 15.58 -4.28
N GLU A 308 6.37 16.69 -3.59
CA GLU A 308 5.59 17.86 -4.05
C GLU A 308 6.10 18.44 -5.38
N PRO A 309 7.41 18.77 -5.53
CA PRO A 309 7.95 19.24 -6.81
C PRO A 309 7.70 18.28 -7.98
N LYS A 310 7.77 16.97 -7.73
CA LYS A 310 7.51 15.95 -8.75
C LYS A 310 6.03 15.88 -9.10
N ALA A 311 5.13 16.01 -8.11
CA ALA A 311 3.71 16.14 -8.33
C ALA A 311 3.38 17.38 -9.19
N ALA A 312 3.92 18.55 -8.85
CA ALA A 312 3.75 19.76 -9.65
C ALA A 312 4.22 19.58 -11.11
N LEU A 313 5.37 18.91 -11.30
CA LEU A 313 5.89 18.57 -12.62
C LEU A 313 4.97 17.61 -13.39
N TYR A 314 4.35 16.63 -12.72
CA TYR A 314 3.35 15.76 -13.35
C TYR A 314 2.13 16.54 -13.87
N ASP A 315 1.57 17.49 -13.09
CA ASP A 315 0.46 18.34 -13.55
C ASP A 315 0.88 19.18 -14.77
N PHE A 316 2.06 19.80 -14.71
CA PHE A 316 2.58 20.63 -15.80
C PHE A 316 2.77 19.83 -17.10
N LEU A 317 3.48 18.71 -17.04
CA LEU A 317 3.78 17.90 -18.23
C LEU A 317 2.53 17.29 -18.84
N TYR A 318 1.59 16.85 -18.01
CA TYR A 318 0.32 16.33 -18.49
C TYR A 318 -0.47 17.41 -19.25
N LYS A 319 -0.55 18.62 -18.71
CA LYS A 319 -1.22 19.74 -19.38
C LYS A 319 -0.52 20.17 -20.65
N LEU A 320 0.81 20.18 -20.66
CA LEU A 320 1.61 20.49 -21.84
C LEU A 320 1.36 19.46 -22.95
N GLN A 321 1.36 18.17 -22.61
CA GLN A 321 1.05 17.08 -23.53
C GLN A 321 -0.35 17.22 -24.15
N ASN A 322 -1.35 17.55 -23.35
CA ASN A 322 -2.73 17.71 -23.78
C ASN A 322 -3.04 19.09 -24.38
N ARG A 323 -2.02 19.96 -24.52
CA ARG A 323 -2.15 21.33 -25.06
C ARG A 323 -3.15 22.19 -24.27
N GLU A 324 -3.29 21.91 -22.98
CA GLU A 324 -4.07 22.73 -22.05
C GLU A 324 -3.31 23.99 -21.64
N ILE A 325 -1.98 23.91 -21.66
CA ILE A 325 -1.05 25.03 -21.46
C ILE A 325 -0.07 25.09 -22.64
N TYR A 326 0.47 26.28 -22.89
CA TYR A 326 1.41 26.55 -23.96
C TYR A 326 2.67 27.14 -23.36
N ALA A 327 3.73 26.35 -23.25
CA ALA A 327 5.03 26.81 -22.84
C ALA A 327 5.95 26.94 -24.07
N ASP A 328 6.85 27.92 -24.06
CA ASP A 328 7.92 28.08 -25.06
C ASP A 328 9.04 27.02 -24.90
N LEU A 329 8.67 25.77 -24.66
CA LEU A 329 9.56 24.62 -24.55
C LEU A 329 9.50 23.79 -25.83
N ASP A 330 10.65 23.24 -26.23
CA ASP A 330 10.74 22.26 -27.31
C ASP A 330 10.84 20.84 -26.72
N PRO A 331 9.73 20.09 -26.61
CA PRO A 331 9.73 18.74 -26.03
C PRO A 331 10.32 17.69 -26.97
N SER A 332 10.78 18.06 -28.18
CA SER A 332 11.41 17.12 -29.12
C SER A 332 12.82 16.69 -28.69
N ALA A 333 13.43 17.41 -27.75
CA ALA A 333 14.71 17.10 -27.14
C ALA A 333 14.57 16.98 -25.61
N PRO A 334 15.52 16.30 -24.94
CA PRO A 334 15.58 16.29 -23.48
C PRO A 334 15.63 17.70 -22.88
N LEU A 335 14.78 17.95 -21.88
CA LEU A 335 14.65 19.23 -21.18
C LEU A 335 15.11 19.09 -19.73
N ASN A 336 15.94 19.99 -19.26
CA ASN A 336 16.25 20.11 -17.83
C ASN A 336 15.30 21.15 -17.21
N ILE A 337 14.40 20.69 -16.34
CA ILE A 337 13.41 21.52 -15.65
C ILE A 337 13.76 21.61 -14.16
N LEU A 338 14.02 22.83 -13.70
CA LEU A 338 14.15 23.14 -12.28
C LEU A 338 12.75 23.40 -11.72
N VAL A 339 12.28 22.58 -10.78
CA VAL A 339 11.05 22.86 -10.05
C VAL A 339 11.42 23.68 -8.81
N TYR A 340 10.73 24.79 -8.63
CA TYR A 340 10.87 25.73 -7.52
C TYR A 340 9.54 25.81 -6.79
N ASP A 341 9.41 25.02 -5.73
CA ASP A 341 8.20 24.88 -4.94
C ASP A 341 8.30 25.71 -3.66
N LEU A 342 7.70 26.90 -3.66
CA LEU A 342 7.73 27.83 -2.55
C LEU A 342 6.34 27.98 -1.93
N GLY A 343 6.13 27.22 -0.86
CA GLY A 343 4.90 27.24 -0.09
C GLY A 343 4.89 28.28 1.03
N GLY A 344 3.98 28.07 1.98
CA GLY A 344 3.81 28.95 3.14
C GLY A 344 4.92 28.84 4.19
N GLY A 345 5.69 27.76 4.23
CA GLY A 345 6.79 27.60 5.18
C GLY A 345 8.01 26.81 4.67
N THR A 346 7.90 26.15 3.53
CA THR A 346 9.00 25.36 2.94
C THR A 346 9.30 25.83 1.53
N LEU A 347 10.58 25.72 1.16
CA LEU A 347 11.09 25.84 -0.19
C LEU A 347 11.74 24.51 -0.56
N ASP A 348 11.14 23.83 -1.53
CA ASP A 348 11.67 22.62 -2.12
C ASP A 348 12.10 22.89 -3.56
N THR A 349 13.35 22.56 -3.86
CA THR A 349 13.91 22.71 -5.20
C THR A 349 14.36 21.35 -5.72
N SER A 350 14.13 21.08 -7.01
CA SER A 350 14.60 19.85 -7.64
C SER A 350 14.86 20.07 -9.11
N LEU A 351 15.86 19.38 -9.65
CA LEU A 351 16.19 19.42 -11.07
C LEU A 351 15.90 18.07 -11.70
N HIS A 352 15.09 18.09 -12.75
CA HIS A 352 14.66 16.90 -13.46
C HIS A 352 15.06 16.99 -14.93
N LYS A 353 15.47 15.86 -15.50
CA LYS A 353 15.54 15.67 -16.95
C LYS A 353 14.20 15.12 -17.41
N VAL A 354 13.60 15.74 -18.39
CA VAL A 354 12.32 15.36 -18.97
C VAL A 354 12.53 15.01 -20.44
N GLU A 355 12.13 13.81 -20.83
CA GLU A 355 12.28 13.32 -22.19
C GLU A 355 10.97 12.75 -22.70
N TRP A 356 10.58 13.09 -23.94
CA TRP A 356 9.43 12.46 -24.57
C TRP A 356 9.78 11.05 -25.04
N ASN A 357 9.00 10.05 -24.63
CA ASN A 357 9.10 8.72 -25.17
C ASN A 357 8.02 8.45 -26.23
N ASN A 358 8.47 8.18 -27.44
CA ASN A 358 7.60 7.92 -28.59
C ASN A 358 6.89 6.56 -28.51
N ASP A 359 7.47 5.57 -27.83
CA ASP A 359 6.93 4.21 -27.77
C ASP A 359 5.68 4.12 -26.89
N ILE A 360 5.68 4.83 -25.76
CA ILE A 360 4.55 4.88 -24.81
C ILE A 360 3.77 6.19 -24.85
N ALA A 361 4.17 7.13 -25.71
CA ALA A 361 3.55 8.45 -25.88
C ALA A 361 3.37 9.21 -24.54
N GLN A 362 4.40 9.21 -23.71
CA GLN A 362 4.44 9.87 -22.40
C GLN A 362 5.82 10.47 -22.14
N PHE A 363 5.89 11.44 -21.23
CA PHE A 363 7.15 11.93 -20.71
C PHE A 363 7.79 10.93 -19.73
N PHE A 364 9.11 10.80 -19.79
CA PHE A 364 9.93 10.24 -18.73
C PHE A 364 10.57 11.35 -17.93
N ILE A 365 10.58 11.18 -16.60
CA ILE A 365 11.17 12.11 -15.66
C ILE A 365 12.32 11.40 -14.94
N GLU A 366 13.54 11.84 -15.15
CA GLU A 366 14.72 11.42 -14.40
C GLU A 366 15.11 12.51 -13.40
N ASP A 367 15.29 12.15 -12.13
CA ASP A 367 15.76 13.09 -11.11
C ASP A 367 17.28 13.29 -11.24
N ILE A 368 17.70 14.52 -11.56
CA ILE A 368 19.13 14.88 -11.63
C ILE A 368 19.64 15.14 -10.21
N SER A 369 19.00 16.07 -9.49
CA SER A 369 19.36 16.46 -8.13
C SER A 369 18.13 16.99 -7.37
N ILE A 370 18.14 16.80 -6.04
CA ILE A 370 17.11 17.29 -5.12
C ILE A 370 17.78 18.23 -4.11
N GLY A 371 17.10 19.33 -3.81
CA GLY A 371 17.56 20.35 -2.87
C GLY A 371 17.45 19.89 -1.42
N SER A 372 18.31 20.43 -0.58
CA SER A 372 18.29 20.15 0.85
C SER A 372 17.13 20.87 1.52
N ARG A 373 16.65 20.31 2.65
CA ARG A 373 15.51 20.87 3.37
C ARG A 373 15.78 22.29 3.83
N THR A 374 14.84 23.18 3.57
CA THR A 374 14.85 24.54 4.11
C THR A 374 13.53 24.86 4.81
N ARG A 375 13.62 25.63 5.90
CA ARG A 375 12.47 26.08 6.69
C ARG A 375 12.19 27.54 6.36
N VAL A 376 12.06 27.82 5.07
CA VAL A 376 11.80 29.16 4.54
C VAL A 376 10.58 29.12 3.62
N GLY A 377 9.61 30.00 3.85
CA GLY A 377 8.45 30.14 2.99
C GLY A 377 7.84 31.53 3.09
N GLY A 378 6.54 31.62 2.81
CA GLY A 378 5.78 32.86 2.95
C GLY A 378 5.75 33.41 4.37
N ASP A 379 5.81 32.56 5.39
CA ASP A 379 5.91 32.93 6.80
C ASP A 379 7.16 33.78 7.11
N LYS A 380 8.31 33.44 6.53
CA LYS A 380 9.54 34.22 6.67
C LYS A 380 9.46 35.57 5.99
N VAL A 381 8.70 35.69 4.89
CA VAL A 381 8.40 36.98 4.28
C VAL A 381 7.57 37.84 5.23
N ASP A 382 6.57 37.23 5.88
CA ASP A 382 5.73 37.92 6.87
C ASP A 382 6.57 38.41 8.05
N GLU A 383 7.40 37.54 8.63
CA GLU A 383 8.34 37.89 9.71
C GLU A 383 9.25 39.05 9.30
N LYS A 384 9.86 39.01 8.10
CA LYS A 384 10.80 40.06 7.66
C LYS A 384 10.13 41.41 7.40
N ILE A 385 8.89 41.41 6.91
CA ILE A 385 8.12 42.65 6.78
C ILE A 385 7.78 43.21 8.17
N VAL A 386 7.38 42.36 9.12
CA VAL A 386 7.11 42.79 10.51
C VAL A 386 8.39 43.34 11.16
N ASP A 387 9.52 42.64 11.05
CA ASP A 387 10.82 43.08 11.57
C ASP A 387 11.23 44.43 10.98
N TYR A 388 10.99 44.62 9.67
CA TYR A 388 11.23 45.88 9.00
C TYR A 388 10.34 47.00 9.57
N LEU A 389 9.06 46.74 9.83
CA LEU A 389 8.15 47.70 10.46
C LEU A 389 8.59 48.04 11.89
N PHE A 390 9.00 47.05 12.69
CA PHE A 390 9.53 47.26 14.04
C PHE A 390 10.77 48.15 14.04
N LYS A 391 11.66 47.95 13.07
CA LYS A 391 12.87 48.76 12.90
C LYS A 391 12.58 50.20 12.46
N ASN A 392 11.61 50.40 11.58
CA ASN A 392 11.42 51.70 10.89
C ASN A 392 10.21 52.52 11.38
N TYR A 393 9.25 51.93 12.10
CA TYR A 393 8.09 52.63 12.66
C TYR A 393 8.31 52.98 14.13
N SER A 394 8.87 54.17 14.37
CA SER A 394 9.33 54.63 15.69
C SER A 394 8.28 54.61 16.81
N LYS A 395 6.98 54.59 16.50
CA LYS A 395 5.93 54.49 17.54
C LYS A 395 5.91 53.14 18.24
N ILE A 396 6.37 52.05 17.60
CA ILE A 396 6.44 50.72 18.21
C ILE A 396 7.41 50.72 19.40
N ASN A 397 8.48 51.52 19.34
CA ASN A 397 9.45 51.63 20.44
C ASN A 397 8.86 52.20 21.74
N ARG A 398 7.65 52.77 21.70
CA ARG A 398 6.94 53.30 22.87
C ARG A 398 6.11 52.25 23.61
N LEU A 399 5.95 51.07 23.02
CA LEU A 399 5.27 49.93 23.64
C LEU A 399 6.19 49.22 24.63
N SER A 400 5.60 48.60 25.65
CA SER A 400 6.30 47.66 26.53
C SER A 400 6.67 46.37 25.79
N GLU A 401 7.65 45.60 26.29
CA GLU A 401 8.05 44.32 25.66
C GLU A 401 6.90 43.32 25.49
N PRO A 402 5.99 43.11 26.47
CA PRO A 402 4.83 42.23 26.28
C PRO A 402 3.85 42.73 25.19
N GLU A 403 3.68 44.05 25.07
CA GLU A 403 2.85 44.65 24.01
C GLU A 403 3.50 44.49 22.64
N LYS A 404 4.83 44.57 22.56
CA LYS A 404 5.60 44.31 21.34
C LYS A 404 5.48 42.87 20.90
N GLU A 405 5.65 41.90 21.80
CA GLU A 405 5.52 40.47 21.50
C GLU A 405 4.11 40.17 20.96
N LYS A 406 3.08 40.69 21.63
CA LYS A 406 1.69 40.58 21.18
C LYS A 406 1.47 41.20 19.80
N LEU A 407 1.93 42.43 19.60
CA LEU A 407 1.79 43.12 18.32
C LEU A 407 2.51 42.37 17.19
N TRP A 408 3.69 41.79 17.46
CA TRP A 408 4.44 41.01 16.48
C TRP A 408 3.65 39.79 16.01
N ASP A 409 3.00 39.06 16.93
CA ASP A 409 2.12 37.94 16.59
C ASP A 409 0.87 38.36 15.80
N GLU A 410 0.20 39.44 16.21
CA GLU A 410 -0.97 39.98 15.50
C GLU A 410 -0.58 40.44 14.07
N LEU A 411 0.59 41.07 13.92
CA LEU A 411 1.06 41.58 12.64
C LEU A 411 1.50 40.50 11.68
N LYS A 412 2.00 39.33 12.11
CA LYS A 412 2.31 38.22 11.18
C LYS A 412 1.07 37.82 10.37
N ILE A 413 -0.07 37.65 11.04
CA ILE A 413 -1.34 37.27 10.39
C ILE A 413 -1.83 38.37 9.46
N TYR A 414 -1.74 39.64 9.88
CA TYR A 414 -2.12 40.76 9.04
C TYR A 414 -1.20 40.91 7.82
N THR A 415 0.11 40.70 8.02
CA THR A 415 1.13 40.86 6.99
C THR A 415 0.97 39.84 5.87
N GLU A 416 0.52 38.62 6.17
CA GLU A 416 0.17 37.62 5.15
C GLU A 416 -0.84 38.18 4.14
N LYS A 417 -1.93 38.80 4.63
CA LYS A 417 -2.96 39.44 3.79
C LYS A 417 -2.40 40.66 3.05
N TYR A 418 -1.62 41.47 3.74
CA TYR A 418 -1.01 42.67 3.16
C TYR A 418 -0.06 42.32 2.00
N LYS A 419 0.82 41.33 2.19
CA LYS A 419 1.77 40.80 1.21
C LYS A 419 1.09 40.40 -0.10
N GLN A 420 -0.04 39.71 -0.02
CA GLN A 420 -0.84 39.30 -1.18
C GLN A 420 -1.37 40.52 -1.95
N VAL A 421 -1.95 41.49 -1.25
CA VAL A 421 -2.44 42.75 -1.85
C VAL A 421 -1.30 43.56 -2.46
N TRP A 422 -0.16 43.64 -1.76
CA TRP A 422 1.05 44.31 -2.23
C TRP A 422 1.54 43.70 -3.53
N GLY A 423 1.67 42.37 -3.58
CA GLY A 423 2.13 41.66 -4.77
C GLY A 423 1.21 41.86 -5.98
N ALA A 424 -0.10 41.70 -5.80
CA ALA A 424 -1.08 41.90 -6.86
C ALA A 424 -1.05 43.33 -7.43
N LYS A 425 -1.11 44.34 -6.53
CA LYS A 425 -1.04 45.75 -6.95
C LYS A 425 0.30 46.12 -7.59
N TYR A 426 1.40 45.54 -7.14
CA TYR A 426 2.70 45.75 -7.75
C TYR A 426 2.69 45.23 -9.19
N LEU A 427 2.19 44.01 -9.45
CA LEU A 427 2.12 43.43 -10.79
C LEU A 427 1.31 44.29 -11.76
N ASP A 428 0.19 44.85 -11.30
CA ASP A 428 -0.69 45.70 -12.11
C ASP A 428 -0.14 47.12 -12.34
N ASN A 429 0.87 47.55 -11.57
CA ASN A 429 1.40 48.91 -11.69
C ASN A 429 2.40 49.03 -12.86
N PRO A 430 2.24 49.98 -13.80
CA PRO A 430 3.19 50.16 -14.91
C PRO A 430 4.54 50.75 -14.47
N ASN A 431 4.59 51.53 -13.39
CA ASN A 431 5.82 52.13 -12.86
C ASN A 431 6.24 51.42 -11.56
N LYS A 432 7.07 50.38 -11.70
CA LYS A 432 7.53 49.54 -10.57
C LYS A 432 8.39 50.31 -9.58
N GLU A 433 9.23 51.23 -10.05
CA GLU A 433 10.19 51.96 -9.21
C GLU A 433 9.49 52.97 -8.27
N GLU A 434 8.38 53.56 -8.71
CA GLU A 434 7.57 54.50 -7.92
C GLU A 434 6.41 53.83 -7.16
N PHE A 435 6.27 52.51 -7.27
CA PHE A 435 5.18 51.77 -6.63
C PHE A 435 5.22 51.91 -5.11
N ILE A 436 4.10 52.32 -4.51
CA ILE A 436 3.93 52.43 -3.06
C ILE A 436 2.47 52.17 -2.66
N ILE A 437 2.26 51.40 -1.59
CA ILE A 437 0.93 51.22 -1.00
C ILE A 437 0.98 51.38 0.54
N PRO A 438 -0.12 51.84 1.17
CA PRO A 438 -0.17 52.00 2.61
C PRO A 438 -0.43 50.66 3.33
N PHE A 439 0.29 50.45 4.42
CA PHE A 439 0.10 49.43 5.44
C PHE A 439 -0.72 50.05 6.58
N GLU A 440 -1.99 49.66 6.67
CA GLU A 440 -2.98 50.26 7.58
C GLU A 440 -3.50 49.23 8.57
N TYR A 441 -2.88 49.19 9.75
CA TYR A 441 -3.23 48.24 10.80
C TYR A 441 -3.79 48.95 12.02
N VAL A 442 -4.88 48.42 12.57
CA VAL A 442 -5.47 48.86 13.84
C VAL A 442 -5.60 47.64 14.74
N SER A 443 -4.98 47.68 15.92
CA SER A 443 -5.07 46.58 16.87
C SER A 443 -6.48 46.49 17.44
N SER A 444 -6.99 45.26 17.56
CA SER A 444 -8.31 44.99 18.14
C SER A 444 -8.31 45.07 19.67
N SER A 445 -7.13 45.00 20.29
CA SER A 445 -6.97 44.85 21.73
C SER A 445 -6.20 46.00 22.40
N SER A 446 -5.60 46.89 21.61
CA SER A 446 -4.89 48.07 22.06
C SER A 446 -5.29 49.29 21.23
N ASN A 447 -5.23 50.50 21.79
CA ASN A 447 -5.41 51.76 21.04
C ASN A 447 -4.17 52.09 20.18
N PHE A 448 -3.56 51.07 19.55
CA PHE A 448 -2.37 51.19 18.73
C PHE A 448 -2.72 50.96 17.26
N SER A 449 -2.20 51.83 16.40
CA SER A 449 -2.39 51.75 14.94
C SER A 449 -1.08 52.00 14.22
N ILE A 450 -0.85 51.27 13.14
CA ILE A 450 0.25 51.49 12.20
C ILE A 450 -0.32 52.07 10.93
N LEU A 451 0.23 53.21 10.54
CA LEU A 451 0.07 53.81 9.21
C LEU A 451 1.48 54.01 8.67
N TYR A 452 1.89 53.17 7.73
CA TYR A 452 3.22 53.17 7.12
C TYR A 452 3.08 52.90 5.62
N SER A 453 4.02 53.32 4.79
CA SER A 453 3.96 53.06 3.35
C SER A 453 5.12 52.18 2.91
N LEU A 454 4.85 51.10 2.20
CA LEU A 454 5.87 50.19 1.67
C LEU A 454 5.84 50.21 0.15
N GLY A 455 6.91 50.75 -0.45
CA GLY A 455 7.15 50.65 -1.89
C GLY A 455 8.14 49.57 -2.24
N TYR A 456 8.54 49.53 -3.51
CA TYR A 456 9.48 48.53 -4.05
C TYR A 456 10.80 48.47 -3.25
N LEU A 457 11.46 49.62 -3.05
CA LEU A 457 12.74 49.68 -2.34
C LEU A 457 12.64 49.23 -0.87
N GLN A 458 11.56 49.61 -0.17
CA GLN A 458 11.35 49.18 1.22
C GLN A 458 11.13 47.68 1.31
N MET A 459 10.37 47.11 0.36
CA MET A 459 10.15 45.67 0.29
C MET A 459 11.43 44.90 -0.04
N GLN A 460 12.24 45.39 -0.99
CA GLN A 460 13.55 44.80 -1.28
C GLN A 460 14.48 44.83 -0.07
N GLU A 461 14.54 45.95 0.66
CA GLU A 461 15.37 46.04 1.88
C GLU A 461 14.86 45.12 2.99
N ALA A 462 13.53 45.03 3.18
CA ALA A 462 12.93 44.10 4.14
C ALA A 462 13.31 42.65 3.82
N LEU A 463 13.29 42.27 2.54
CA LEU A 463 13.54 40.89 2.10
C LEU A 463 14.98 40.61 1.66
N LYS A 464 15.90 41.57 1.82
CA LYS A 464 17.29 41.48 1.34
C LYS A 464 18.01 40.21 1.78
N GLN A 465 17.79 39.79 3.04
CA GLN A 465 18.38 38.58 3.58
C GLN A 465 17.86 37.31 2.89
N LEU A 466 16.57 37.26 2.56
CA LEU A 466 15.95 36.12 1.89
C LEU A 466 16.26 36.08 0.40
N LEU A 467 16.37 37.25 -0.24
CA LEU A 467 16.63 37.38 -1.68
C LEU A 467 18.11 37.25 -2.04
N CYS A 468 19.05 37.49 -1.11
CA CYS A 468 20.49 37.38 -1.34
C CYS A 468 20.94 38.01 -2.68
N PRO A 469 20.76 39.33 -2.89
CA PRO A 469 21.09 40.00 -4.16
C PRO A 469 22.59 40.00 -4.47
N ASP A 470 23.44 39.74 -3.46
CA ASP A 470 24.89 39.63 -3.59
C ASP A 470 25.35 38.29 -4.19
N ILE A 471 24.47 37.28 -4.30
CA ILE A 471 24.80 36.01 -4.96
C ILE A 471 24.53 36.13 -6.46
N THR A 472 25.58 36.29 -7.27
CA THR A 472 25.45 36.46 -8.72
C THR A 472 25.65 35.12 -9.48
N PRO A 473 25.21 35.03 -10.75
CA PRO A 473 25.46 33.85 -11.58
C PRO A 473 26.96 33.49 -11.68
N GLU A 474 27.85 34.48 -11.71
CA GLU A 474 29.31 34.26 -11.81
C GLU A 474 29.90 33.64 -10.55
N LEU A 475 29.25 33.82 -9.39
CA LEU A 475 29.66 33.15 -8.17
C LEU A 475 29.48 31.63 -8.30
N LEU A 476 28.35 31.19 -8.88
CA LEU A 476 28.00 29.77 -9.02
C LEU A 476 29.03 28.98 -9.83
N GLU A 477 29.58 29.56 -10.89
CA GLU A 477 30.61 28.89 -11.72
C GLU A 477 31.89 28.60 -10.91
N LYS A 478 32.26 29.49 -10.00
CA LYS A 478 33.49 29.43 -9.19
C LYS A 478 33.38 28.51 -7.98
N LEU A 479 32.17 28.15 -7.58
CA LEU A 479 31.95 27.30 -6.41
C LEU A 479 32.34 25.85 -6.71
N ASP A 480 33.07 25.28 -5.76
CA ASP A 480 33.36 23.85 -5.71
C ASP A 480 32.21 23.15 -4.95
N PRO A 481 31.45 22.24 -5.59
CA PRO A 481 30.35 21.53 -4.96
C PRO A 481 30.71 20.84 -3.63
N LYS A 482 31.96 20.40 -3.46
CA LYS A 482 32.40 19.63 -2.29
C LYS A 482 32.65 20.49 -1.06
N THR A 483 33.01 21.76 -1.27
CA THR A 483 33.44 22.65 -0.18
C THR A 483 32.55 23.88 -0.01
N ALA A 484 31.70 24.21 -0.99
CA ALA A 484 30.85 25.41 -0.98
C ALA A 484 30.02 25.54 0.31
N PHE A 485 29.44 24.44 0.80
CA PHE A 485 28.57 24.45 1.99
C PHE A 485 29.31 24.53 3.33
N ASN A 486 30.64 24.42 3.31
CA ASN A 486 31.50 24.62 4.48
C ASN A 486 32.07 26.04 4.54
N GLN A 487 31.61 26.97 3.68
CA GLN A 487 32.16 28.33 3.58
C GLN A 487 31.05 29.38 3.41
N SER A 488 31.37 30.64 3.74
CA SER A 488 30.48 31.79 3.49
C SER A 488 30.30 31.97 1.97
N PRO A 489 29.09 32.31 1.47
CA PRO A 489 27.89 32.73 2.21
C PRO A 489 26.96 31.60 2.64
N PHE A 490 27.26 30.34 2.32
CA PHE A 490 26.33 29.21 2.53
C PHE A 490 26.22 28.74 3.97
N ILE A 491 27.27 28.93 4.79
CA ILE A 491 27.21 28.61 6.21
C ILE A 491 26.00 29.32 6.83
N ASP A 492 25.84 30.63 6.65
CA ASP A 492 24.86 31.45 7.39
C ASP A 492 23.55 31.74 6.66
N ARG A 493 23.34 31.23 5.44
CA ARG A 493 22.25 31.68 4.55
C ARG A 493 21.43 30.56 3.92
N ARG A 494 21.28 29.43 4.63
CA ARG A 494 20.52 28.26 4.16
C ARG A 494 19.04 28.55 3.92
N ASP A 495 18.38 29.22 4.87
CA ASP A 495 16.94 29.52 4.80
C ASP A 495 16.67 30.79 3.98
N THR A 496 17.05 30.75 2.70
CA THR A 496 16.87 31.83 1.72
C THR A 496 16.22 31.31 0.45
N PHE A 497 15.77 32.21 -0.41
CA PHE A 497 15.11 31.85 -1.68
C PHE A 497 16.09 31.46 -2.79
N VAL A 498 17.39 31.62 -2.54
CA VAL A 498 18.46 31.45 -3.54
C VAL A 498 19.32 30.23 -3.25
N VAL A 499 19.73 30.02 -2.01
CA VAL A 499 20.65 28.91 -1.66
C VAL A 499 20.11 27.53 -2.05
N PRO A 500 18.82 27.22 -1.91
CA PRO A 500 18.27 25.93 -2.36
C PRO A 500 18.38 25.70 -3.88
N VAL A 501 18.32 26.76 -4.68
CA VAL A 501 18.56 26.66 -6.13
C VAL A 501 20.02 26.32 -6.39
N LEU A 502 20.94 26.99 -5.70
CA LEU A 502 22.38 26.76 -5.85
C LEU A 502 22.76 25.35 -5.40
N ASP A 503 22.15 24.82 -4.34
CA ASP A 503 22.34 23.45 -3.89
C ASP A 503 21.99 22.42 -4.98
N VAL A 504 20.82 22.57 -5.59
CA VAL A 504 20.41 21.69 -6.70
C VAL A 504 21.39 21.76 -7.87
N LEU A 505 21.86 22.96 -8.23
CA LEU A 505 22.79 23.17 -9.35
C LEU A 505 24.20 22.65 -9.04
N LEU A 506 24.69 22.82 -7.82
CA LEU A 506 26.00 22.31 -7.39
C LEU A 506 26.00 20.79 -7.29
N LYS A 507 24.92 20.18 -6.78
CA LYS A 507 24.73 18.72 -6.81
C LYS A 507 24.69 18.19 -8.24
N ALA A 508 24.02 18.91 -9.16
CA ALA A 508 24.04 18.56 -10.58
C ALA A 508 25.45 18.66 -11.18
N LYS A 509 26.21 19.71 -10.83
CA LYS A 509 27.62 19.88 -11.24
C LYS A 509 28.52 18.75 -10.74
N ASP A 510 28.36 18.32 -9.49
CA ASP A 510 29.14 17.20 -8.93
C ASP A 510 28.80 15.88 -9.66
N LYS A 511 27.51 15.65 -9.98
CA LYS A 511 27.03 14.44 -10.67
C LYS A 511 27.42 14.41 -12.16
N LEU A 512 27.33 15.53 -12.86
CA LEU A 512 27.46 15.61 -14.33
C LEU A 512 28.83 16.19 -14.78
N GLY A 513 29.63 16.72 -13.86
CA GLY A 513 30.89 17.43 -14.13
C GLY A 513 30.71 18.92 -14.44
N GLU A 514 29.55 19.32 -14.95
CA GLU A 514 29.17 20.70 -15.22
C GLU A 514 27.70 20.96 -14.86
N ILE A 515 27.32 22.23 -14.76
CA ILE A 515 25.92 22.60 -14.52
C ILE A 515 25.18 22.45 -15.86
N PRO A 516 24.14 21.60 -15.95
CA PRO A 516 23.39 21.44 -17.19
C PRO A 516 22.63 22.73 -17.50
N LYS A 517 22.45 23.04 -18.78
CA LYS A 517 21.60 24.15 -19.21
C LYS A 517 20.17 23.90 -18.72
N ILE A 518 19.64 24.81 -17.91
CA ILE A 518 18.26 24.77 -17.44
C ILE A 518 17.36 25.34 -18.55
N ASN A 519 16.37 24.55 -18.98
CA ASN A 519 15.45 24.96 -20.04
C ASN A 519 14.29 25.78 -19.47
N GLY A 520 13.82 25.44 -18.27
CA GLY A 520 12.75 26.17 -17.60
C GLY A 520 12.76 25.99 -16.08
N ILE A 521 12.20 26.98 -15.38
CA ILE A 521 11.93 26.96 -13.95
C ILE A 521 10.43 26.85 -13.75
N LEU A 522 9.95 25.70 -13.29
CA LEU A 522 8.56 25.48 -12.92
C LEU A 522 8.29 26.05 -11.53
N LEU A 523 7.49 27.12 -11.47
CA LEU A 523 7.09 27.74 -10.21
C LEU A 523 5.86 27.03 -9.62
N ASN A 524 5.98 26.56 -8.37
CA ASN A 524 4.89 25.95 -7.62
C ASN A 524 4.70 26.60 -6.23
N GLY A 525 3.48 26.59 -5.70
CA GLY A 525 3.14 27.18 -4.39
C GLY A 525 2.85 28.68 -4.45
N GLY A 526 1.84 29.12 -3.68
CA GLY A 526 1.29 30.48 -3.75
C GLY A 526 2.27 31.61 -3.44
N MET A 527 3.39 31.35 -2.76
CA MET A 527 4.40 32.38 -2.52
C MET A 527 5.17 32.74 -3.80
N THR A 528 5.16 31.88 -4.83
CA THR A 528 5.77 32.17 -6.14
C THR A 528 5.02 33.23 -6.96
N TYR A 529 3.78 33.59 -6.59
CA TYR A 529 3.11 34.76 -7.16
C TYR A 529 3.79 36.07 -6.79
N PHE A 530 4.60 36.07 -5.73
CA PHE A 530 5.21 37.28 -5.25
C PHE A 530 6.31 37.78 -6.20
N PRO A 531 6.23 39.03 -6.69
CA PRO A 531 7.00 39.47 -7.86
C PRO A 531 8.51 39.44 -7.67
N LEU A 532 8.99 39.82 -6.48
CA LEU A 532 10.42 39.89 -6.17
C LEU A 532 11.11 38.53 -6.24
N ILE A 533 10.39 37.43 -6.00
CA ILE A 533 10.95 36.07 -6.13
C ILE A 533 11.18 35.74 -7.61
N ARG A 534 10.22 36.09 -8.48
CA ARG A 534 10.35 35.86 -9.93
C ARG A 534 11.45 36.71 -10.56
N GLU A 535 11.54 37.97 -10.17
CA GLU A 535 12.63 38.87 -10.57
C GLU A 535 13.97 38.29 -10.16
N ARG A 536 14.08 37.85 -8.90
CA ARG A 536 15.32 37.28 -8.38
C ARG A 536 15.74 35.99 -9.09
N LEU A 537 14.80 35.10 -9.42
CA LEU A 537 15.09 33.87 -10.16
C LEU A 537 15.59 34.17 -11.58
N ARG A 538 15.04 35.20 -12.26
CA ARG A 538 15.52 35.62 -13.59
C ARG A 538 16.92 36.21 -13.53
N GLU A 539 17.23 36.98 -12.49
CA GLU A 539 18.59 37.50 -12.26
C GLU A 539 19.58 36.38 -11.97
N LEU A 540 19.16 35.34 -11.23
CA LEU A 540 20.01 34.22 -10.84
C LEU A 540 20.31 33.28 -12.01
N LEU A 541 19.33 33.05 -12.89
CA LEU A 541 19.42 32.12 -14.02
C LEU A 541 18.99 32.82 -15.32
N PRO A 542 19.80 33.78 -15.81
CA PRO A 542 19.45 34.57 -16.99
C PRO A 542 19.28 33.68 -18.23
N GLY A 543 18.25 33.98 -19.02
CA GLY A 543 17.93 33.22 -20.24
C GLY A 543 17.16 31.91 -20.02
N THR A 544 16.76 31.60 -18.78
CA THR A 544 15.89 30.46 -18.46
C THR A 544 14.42 30.88 -18.48
N LEU A 545 13.54 30.04 -19.04
CA LEU A 545 12.10 30.30 -19.07
C LEU A 545 11.48 30.16 -17.67
N ILE A 546 10.57 31.06 -17.32
CA ILE A 546 9.75 30.92 -16.10
C ILE A 546 8.43 30.27 -16.50
N LEU A 547 8.26 29.00 -16.12
CA LEU A 547 7.07 28.21 -16.38
C LEU A 547 6.10 28.43 -15.23
N SER A 548 5.02 29.16 -15.48
CA SER A 548 4.03 29.50 -14.44
C SER A 548 2.59 29.43 -14.93
N GLU A 549 2.37 28.75 -16.05
CA GLU A 549 1.03 28.48 -16.57
C GLU A 549 0.30 27.48 -15.67
N GLY A 550 -0.96 27.78 -15.35
CA GLY A 550 -1.80 26.96 -14.47
C GLY A 550 -2.04 27.60 -13.10
N ASP A 551 -2.43 26.75 -12.14
CA ASP A 551 -2.70 27.14 -10.76
C ASP A 551 -1.72 26.39 -9.83
N PRO A 552 -0.59 27.05 -9.45
CA PRO A 552 0.42 26.56 -8.50
C PRO A 552 -0.12 26.09 -7.16
N ASP A 553 -1.21 26.65 -6.64
CA ASP A 553 -1.77 26.23 -5.34
C ASP A 553 -2.51 24.90 -5.45
N LEU A 554 -2.85 24.47 -6.66
CA LEU A 554 -3.65 23.29 -6.94
C LEU A 554 -2.89 22.22 -7.74
N ALA A 555 -1.71 22.55 -8.27
CA ALA A 555 -0.95 21.69 -9.18
C ALA A 555 -0.46 20.41 -8.50
N VAL A 556 0.02 20.51 -7.27
CA VAL A 556 0.53 19.37 -6.49
C VAL A 556 -0.55 18.29 -6.32
N ALA A 557 -1.75 18.65 -5.86
CA ALA A 557 -2.83 17.69 -5.66
C ALA A 557 -3.28 17.03 -6.97
N ARG A 558 -3.43 17.82 -8.05
CA ARG A 558 -3.76 17.27 -9.39
C ARG A 558 -2.68 16.34 -9.91
N GLY A 559 -1.43 16.73 -9.76
CA GLY A 559 -0.26 15.94 -10.13
C GLY A 559 -0.18 14.63 -9.37
N ALA A 560 -0.48 14.63 -8.07
CA ALA A 560 -0.60 13.42 -7.26
C ALA A 560 -1.72 12.50 -7.76
N ALA A 561 -2.86 13.06 -8.16
CA ALA A 561 -3.95 12.29 -8.75
C ALA A 561 -3.59 11.72 -10.13
N PHE A 562 -2.89 12.48 -10.98
CA PHE A 562 -2.37 12.01 -12.26
C PHE A 562 -1.29 10.92 -12.09
N TYR A 563 -0.42 11.06 -11.09
CA TYR A 563 0.56 10.05 -10.73
C TYR A 563 -0.12 8.72 -10.37
N ALA A 564 -1.16 8.77 -9.54
CA ALA A 564 -1.97 7.60 -9.20
C ALA A 564 -2.61 6.94 -10.44
N ALA A 565 -3.03 7.74 -11.43
CA ALA A 565 -3.61 7.26 -12.67
C ALA A 565 -2.58 6.67 -13.67
N GLY A 566 -1.28 6.75 -13.39
CA GLY A 566 -0.23 6.17 -14.23
C GLY A 566 -0.03 6.89 -15.57
N THR A 567 -0.31 8.20 -15.63
CA THR A 567 -0.30 8.99 -16.87
C THR A 567 1.08 9.40 -17.36
N VAL A 568 2.12 9.20 -16.53
CA VAL A 568 3.52 9.54 -16.82
C VAL A 568 4.44 8.45 -16.24
N GLY A 569 5.47 8.05 -16.98
CA GLY A 569 6.33 6.91 -16.66
C GLY A 569 7.09 7.03 -15.34
N LYS A 570 7.28 5.89 -14.65
CA LYS A 570 8.01 5.78 -13.36
C LYS A 570 9.51 5.56 -13.61
N LEU A 571 10.37 6.23 -12.83
CA LEU A 571 11.81 5.93 -12.71
C LEU A 571 12.22 5.87 -11.23
N GLU A 572 13.33 5.18 -10.98
CA GLU A 572 13.92 4.83 -9.67
C GLU A 572 14.06 6.03 -8.72
N GLY A 573 13.73 5.85 -7.45
CA GLY A 573 13.88 6.89 -6.43
C GLY A 573 15.35 7.14 -6.07
N ILE A 574 15.67 8.39 -5.72
CA ILE A 574 17.02 8.83 -5.31
C ILE A 574 17.00 9.43 -3.91
N ASN A 575 18.10 9.26 -3.18
CA ASN A 575 18.30 9.86 -1.87
C ASN A 575 18.45 11.40 -1.97
N PRO A 576 17.66 12.23 -1.26
CA PRO A 576 17.62 13.67 -1.48
C PRO A 576 18.84 14.44 -0.94
N THR A 577 19.62 13.84 -0.05
CA THR A 577 20.67 14.54 0.72
C THR A 577 21.81 13.60 1.09
N ASN A 578 22.95 14.13 1.56
CA ASN A 578 24.05 13.31 2.03
C ASN A 578 23.76 12.79 3.45
N ILE A 579 24.02 11.50 3.66
CA ILE A 579 24.01 10.86 4.98
C ILE A 579 25.46 10.64 5.40
N TRP A 580 25.83 11.09 6.59
CA TRP A 580 27.18 11.08 7.14
C TRP A 580 27.24 10.28 8.44
N LEU A 581 28.38 9.67 8.73
CA LEU A 581 28.72 9.08 10.01
C LEU A 581 29.68 10.00 10.75
N GLU A 582 29.40 10.29 12.02
CA GLU A 582 30.37 10.96 12.88
C GLU A 582 31.50 10.02 13.30
N VAL A 583 32.73 10.47 13.11
CA VAL A 583 33.94 9.77 13.51
C VAL A 583 34.78 10.72 14.36
N THR A 584 34.95 10.37 15.63
CA THR A 584 35.76 11.16 16.57
C THR A 584 37.19 10.64 16.59
N ASN A 585 38.16 11.55 16.49
CA ASN A 585 39.56 11.20 16.67
C ASN A 585 39.85 11.01 18.17
N PRO A 586 40.32 9.82 18.60
CA PRO A 586 40.57 9.54 20.01
C PRO A 586 41.73 10.33 20.62
N GLN A 587 42.56 11.00 19.81
CA GLN A 587 43.71 11.79 20.30
C GLN A 587 43.42 13.28 20.38
N THR A 588 42.63 13.83 19.46
CA THR A 588 42.31 15.27 19.41
C THR A 588 40.92 15.59 19.93
N GLU A 589 40.06 14.58 20.15
CA GLU A 589 38.63 14.70 20.44
C GLU A 589 37.82 15.44 19.36
N GLU A 590 38.43 15.75 18.22
CA GLU A 590 37.75 16.39 17.10
C GLU A 590 36.89 15.36 16.36
N SER A 591 35.63 15.72 16.13
CA SER A 591 34.70 14.96 15.30
C SER A 591 34.77 15.38 13.84
N LYS A 592 34.80 14.38 12.95
CA LYS A 592 34.72 14.54 11.50
C LYS A 592 33.53 13.75 10.95
N LEU A 593 32.95 14.21 9.83
CA LEU A 593 31.90 13.46 9.13
C LEU A 593 32.49 12.64 7.97
N GLU A 594 32.19 11.34 7.94
CA GLU A 594 32.51 10.42 6.84
C GLU A 594 31.24 10.09 6.04
N LEU A 595 31.29 10.17 4.72
CA LEU A 595 30.10 10.00 3.86
C LEU A 595 29.62 8.53 3.87
N LEU A 596 28.37 8.29 4.28
CA LEU A 596 27.73 6.97 4.24
C LEU A 596 26.95 6.74 2.94
N VAL A 597 26.08 7.71 2.59
CA VAL A 597 25.24 7.65 1.39
C VAL A 597 25.27 9.01 0.74
N ALA A 598 25.68 9.06 -0.53
CA ALA A 598 25.68 10.28 -1.30
C ALA A 598 24.24 10.72 -1.65
N HIS A 599 24.04 12.03 -1.77
CA HIS A 599 22.87 12.59 -2.45
C HIS A 599 22.76 12.04 -3.88
N GLY A 600 21.54 11.89 -4.39
CA GLY A 600 21.29 11.37 -5.73
C GLY A 600 21.49 9.86 -5.88
N GLN A 601 21.91 9.16 -4.82
CA GLN A 601 22.11 7.72 -4.85
C GLN A 601 20.77 7.00 -4.98
N LYS A 602 20.65 6.16 -6.02
CA LYS A 602 19.49 5.30 -6.25
C LYS A 602 19.44 4.20 -5.21
N TYR A 603 18.25 3.91 -4.70
CA TYR A 603 18.01 2.77 -3.80
C TYR A 603 17.45 1.56 -4.55
N PRO A 604 17.83 0.33 -4.16
CA PRO A 604 18.64 -0.02 -3.00
C PRO A 604 20.12 0.25 -3.27
N TYR A 605 20.83 0.72 -2.25
CA TYR A 605 22.25 1.03 -2.33
C TYR A 605 23.02 0.23 -1.29
N ARG A 606 24.22 -0.24 -1.66
CA ARG A 606 25.14 -0.91 -0.73
C ARG A 606 26.57 -0.42 -0.95
N THR A 607 27.28 -0.12 0.13
CA THR A 607 28.71 0.21 0.12
C THR A 607 29.41 -0.34 1.36
N THR A 608 30.74 -0.38 1.36
CA THR A 608 31.54 -0.81 2.51
C THR A 608 32.63 0.21 2.77
N LEU A 609 32.65 0.75 3.98
CA LEU A 609 33.73 1.62 4.46
C LEU A 609 34.73 0.76 5.25
N ALA A 610 36.01 0.81 4.87
CA ALA A 610 37.06 -0.02 5.48
C ALA A 610 37.91 0.77 6.48
N GLY A 611 38.43 0.07 7.50
CA GLY A 611 39.52 0.58 8.33
C GLY A 611 39.11 1.28 9.64
N PHE A 612 37.90 1.06 10.13
CA PHE A 612 37.49 1.58 11.45
C PHE A 612 38.13 0.76 12.55
N ARG A 613 38.79 1.41 13.50
CA ARG A 613 39.26 0.74 14.72
C ARG A 613 38.26 1.00 15.83
N LEU A 614 37.70 -0.06 16.41
CA LEU A 614 36.80 0.08 17.53
C LEU A 614 37.58 0.65 18.73
N PRO A 615 37.06 1.64 19.47
CA PRO A 615 37.71 2.14 20.69
C PRO A 615 37.99 1.00 21.68
N VAL A 616 39.00 1.18 22.53
CA VAL A 616 39.25 0.25 23.64
C VAL A 616 38.46 0.72 24.86
N PHE A 617 37.50 -0.08 25.31
CA PHE A 617 36.64 0.20 26.47
C PHE A 617 36.20 -1.13 27.09
N ASN A 618 36.13 -1.18 28.43
CA ASN A 618 35.76 -2.41 29.16
C ASN A 618 34.27 -2.45 29.54
N GLU A 619 33.65 -1.29 29.70
CA GLU A 619 32.23 -1.07 30.06
C GLU A 619 31.73 0.21 29.37
N GLY A 620 30.41 0.32 29.14
CA GLY A 620 29.78 1.53 28.57
C GLY A 620 29.11 1.34 27.21
N LEU A 621 28.69 2.47 26.62
CA LEU A 621 27.97 2.56 25.34
C LEU A 621 28.86 3.21 24.27
N ILE A 622 28.87 2.65 23.07
CA ILE A 622 29.35 3.36 21.86
C ILE A 622 28.13 3.95 21.14
N GLY A 623 28.18 5.25 20.86
CA GLY A 623 27.21 5.93 20.00
C GLY A 623 27.63 5.91 18.54
N PHE A 624 26.69 5.61 17.65
CA PHE A 624 26.79 5.79 16.21
C PHE A 624 25.83 6.90 15.81
N ASN A 625 26.38 8.06 15.47
CA ASN A 625 25.63 9.25 15.09
C ASN A 625 25.62 9.38 13.57
N ALA A 626 24.42 9.25 12.98
CA ALA A 626 24.18 9.52 11.57
C ALA A 626 23.65 10.94 11.41
N TRP A 627 24.45 11.77 10.75
CA TRP A 627 24.14 13.16 10.43
C TRP A 627 23.63 13.25 9.01
N VAL A 628 22.76 14.23 8.75
CA VAL A 628 22.20 14.47 7.44
C VAL A 628 22.29 15.95 7.10
N GLY A 629 22.72 16.28 5.88
CA GLY A 629 22.77 17.67 5.43
C GLY A 629 23.93 17.99 4.50
N MET A 630 24.19 19.29 4.32
CA MET A 630 25.15 19.80 3.36
C MET A 630 26.53 19.95 4.00
N GLY A 631 27.57 19.47 3.31
CA GLY A 631 28.95 19.58 3.76
C GLY A 631 29.43 18.43 4.64
N SER A 632 30.75 18.36 4.80
CA SER A 632 31.49 17.28 5.49
C SER A 632 31.89 17.65 6.93
N GLU A 633 31.31 18.69 7.50
CA GLU A 633 31.64 19.22 8.82
C GLU A 633 30.37 19.41 9.65
N ILE A 634 30.50 19.28 10.98
CA ILE A 634 29.39 19.54 11.90
C ILE A 634 29.22 21.06 12.00
N ASN A 635 28.15 21.56 11.39
CA ASN A 635 27.79 22.97 11.37
C ASN A 635 26.26 23.08 11.22
N GLN A 636 25.72 24.30 11.07
CA GLN A 636 24.27 24.50 10.95
C GLN A 636 23.65 23.88 9.68
N ASN A 637 24.47 23.45 8.72
CA ASN A 637 24.02 22.77 7.51
C ASN A 637 23.93 21.25 7.67
N THR A 638 24.36 20.68 8.78
CA THR A 638 24.22 19.25 9.13
C THR A 638 23.36 19.08 10.38
N THR A 639 22.47 18.08 10.36
CA THR A 639 21.53 17.79 11.44
C THR A 639 21.69 16.35 11.88
N LEU A 640 21.86 16.12 13.18
CA LEU A 640 21.87 14.77 13.74
C LEU A 640 20.46 14.17 13.62
N GLN A 641 20.31 13.13 12.80
CA GLN A 641 19.00 12.53 12.54
C GLN A 641 18.80 11.22 13.28
N ARG A 642 19.85 10.37 13.35
CA ARG A 642 19.72 9.04 13.95
C ARG A 642 20.91 8.74 14.83
N THR A 643 20.63 8.23 16.02
CA THR A 643 21.66 7.77 16.96
C THR A 643 21.35 6.36 17.39
N ARG A 644 22.36 5.48 17.32
CA ARG A 644 22.29 4.14 17.90
C ARG A 644 23.37 3.98 18.96
N TYR A 645 22.98 3.61 20.16
CA TYR A 645 23.91 3.18 21.21
C TYR A 645 24.05 1.66 21.22
N LEU A 646 25.28 1.18 21.39
CA LEU A 646 25.59 -0.24 21.55
C LEU A 646 26.31 -0.50 22.86
N HIS A 647 25.86 -1.51 23.60
CA HIS A 647 26.58 -1.98 24.77
C HIS A 647 27.81 -2.81 24.37
N ALA A 648 28.88 -2.73 25.18
CA ALA A 648 30.08 -3.55 25.01
C ALA A 648 29.76 -5.05 24.88
N ASP A 649 28.73 -5.53 25.57
CA ASP A 649 28.31 -6.93 25.57
C ASP A 649 27.66 -7.37 24.25
N GLU A 650 26.90 -6.50 23.58
CA GLU A 650 26.27 -6.79 22.28
C GLU A 650 27.34 -6.99 21.19
N ILE A 651 28.41 -6.18 21.25
CA ILE A 651 29.55 -6.30 20.34
C ILE A 651 30.33 -7.59 20.62
N ARG A 652 30.57 -7.93 21.90
CA ARG A 652 31.25 -9.17 22.30
C ARG A 652 30.45 -10.42 21.90
N ALA A 653 29.11 -10.38 21.98
CA ALA A 653 28.23 -11.47 21.56
C ALA A 653 28.34 -11.79 20.05
N ALA A 654 28.78 -10.82 19.24
CA ALA A 654 29.07 -10.99 17.82
C ALA A 654 30.53 -11.41 17.53
N ASN A 655 31.30 -11.82 18.54
CA ASN A 655 32.72 -12.18 18.47
C ASN A 655 33.66 -11.04 18.01
N ILE A 656 33.23 -9.79 18.15
CA ILE A 656 34.03 -8.58 17.93
C ILE A 656 34.53 -8.07 19.30
N GLN A 657 35.78 -7.63 19.39
CA GLN A 657 36.39 -7.10 20.63
C GLN A 657 36.70 -5.59 20.52
N PRO A 658 36.59 -4.83 21.63
CA PRO A 658 37.14 -3.48 21.72
C PRO A 658 38.61 -3.44 21.26
N GLY A 659 38.95 -2.51 20.36
CA GLY A 659 40.27 -2.42 19.73
C GLY A 659 40.42 -3.11 18.37
N ASP A 660 39.45 -3.93 17.95
CA ASP A 660 39.48 -4.65 16.66
C ASP A 660 39.36 -3.68 15.47
N TYR A 661 39.92 -4.10 14.33
CA TYR A 661 39.73 -3.43 13.04
C TYR A 661 38.50 -4.00 12.33
N LEU A 662 37.58 -3.12 11.96
CA LEU A 662 36.28 -3.42 11.38
C LEU A 662 36.09 -2.74 10.02
N ASN A 663 35.25 -3.37 9.20
CA ASN A 663 34.61 -2.79 8.04
C ASN A 663 33.16 -2.48 8.40
N LEU A 664 32.62 -1.39 7.88
CA LEU A 664 31.22 -1.00 8.03
C LEU A 664 30.51 -1.21 6.68
N GLU A 665 29.70 -2.27 6.58
CA GLU A 665 28.81 -2.48 5.43
C GLU A 665 27.56 -1.60 5.62
N VAL A 666 27.27 -0.74 4.66
CA VAL A 666 26.13 0.20 4.65
C VAL A 666 25.15 -0.29 3.60
N GLU A 667 23.89 -0.45 3.98
CA GLU A 667 22.79 -0.80 3.08
C GLU A 667 21.65 0.21 3.26
N TYR A 668 21.18 0.78 2.14
CA TYR A 668 20.02 1.65 2.07
C TYR A 668 18.96 0.97 1.21
N THR A 669 17.81 0.62 1.78
CA THR A 669 16.83 -0.30 1.17
C THR A 669 15.77 0.42 0.34
N PHE A 670 14.94 -0.35 -0.40
CA PHE A 670 13.82 0.18 -1.20
C PHE A 670 12.74 0.90 -0.37
N ASP A 671 12.66 0.61 0.94
CA ASP A 671 11.80 1.30 1.90
C ASP A 671 12.57 2.35 2.72
N GLU A 672 13.71 2.83 2.20
CA GLU A 672 14.46 3.98 2.71
C GLU A 672 15.04 3.79 4.13
N ARG A 673 15.27 2.54 4.54
CA ARG A 673 15.95 2.22 5.82
C ARG A 673 17.46 2.20 5.65
N LEU A 674 18.17 2.82 6.59
CA LEU A 674 19.62 2.78 6.68
C LEU A 674 20.07 1.70 7.65
N LEU A 675 20.75 0.69 7.11
CA LEU A 675 21.23 -0.49 7.81
C LEU A 675 22.74 -0.47 7.80
N LEU A 676 23.34 -0.52 8.98
CA LEU A 676 24.79 -0.51 9.16
C LEU A 676 25.20 -1.90 9.69
N THR A 677 26.23 -2.53 9.16
CA THR A 677 26.72 -3.82 9.67
C THR A 677 28.21 -3.73 9.95
N LEU A 678 28.60 -3.90 11.21
CA LEU A 678 30.00 -4.02 11.62
C LEU A 678 30.49 -5.41 11.27
N VAL A 679 31.62 -5.51 10.55
CA VAL A 679 32.21 -6.78 10.13
C VAL A 679 33.69 -6.76 10.51
N HIS A 680 34.18 -7.78 11.20
CA HIS A 680 35.59 -7.86 11.55
C HIS A 680 36.46 -8.00 10.30
N ARG A 681 37.52 -7.18 10.18
CA ARG A 681 38.36 -7.10 8.97
C ARG A 681 38.92 -8.46 8.54
N ASP A 682 39.44 -9.21 9.50
CA ASP A 682 40.13 -10.49 9.25
C ASP A 682 39.23 -11.72 9.53
N ARG A 683 37.98 -11.53 9.98
CA ARG A 683 37.04 -12.59 10.42
C ARG A 683 35.60 -12.25 9.95
N PRO A 684 35.28 -12.43 8.65
CA PRO A 684 34.03 -11.93 8.07
C PRO A 684 32.74 -12.57 8.62
N ASP A 685 32.87 -13.71 9.31
CA ASP A 685 31.83 -14.39 10.08
C ASP A 685 31.48 -13.69 11.40
N ALA A 686 32.41 -12.92 11.98
CA ALA A 686 32.16 -12.04 13.12
C ALA A 686 31.57 -10.72 12.63
N ARG A 687 30.24 -10.64 12.63
CA ARG A 687 29.47 -9.49 12.14
C ARG A 687 28.29 -9.14 13.03
N PHE A 688 27.96 -7.86 13.10
CA PHE A 688 26.89 -7.32 13.92
C PHE A 688 26.09 -6.27 13.14
N ARG A 689 24.79 -6.51 12.95
CA ARG A 689 23.90 -5.61 12.22
C ARG A 689 23.25 -4.60 13.17
N LEU A 690 23.32 -3.34 12.77
CA LEU A 690 22.77 -2.15 13.39
C LEU A 690 21.62 -1.65 12.53
N GLU A 691 20.41 -1.70 13.07
CA GLU A 691 19.30 -0.94 12.51
C GLU A 691 19.30 0.44 13.18
N VAL A 692 19.65 1.47 12.41
CA VAL A 692 19.69 2.84 12.92
C VAL A 692 18.29 3.43 12.74
N SER A 693 17.51 3.50 13.83
CA SER A 693 16.13 4.01 13.81
C SER A 693 16.02 5.33 14.56
N SER A 694 15.01 6.14 14.23
CA SER A 694 14.67 7.42 14.88
C SER A 694 14.32 7.32 16.38
N GLN A 695 14.09 6.10 16.90
CA GLN A 695 13.95 5.89 18.33
C GLN A 695 15.33 5.66 18.95
N GLY A 696 16.00 6.74 19.35
CA GLY A 696 17.24 6.76 20.12
C GLY A 696 17.07 6.23 21.56
N LYS A 697 16.39 5.09 21.74
CA LYS A 697 16.35 4.42 23.04
C LYS A 697 17.69 3.73 23.26
N VAL A 698 18.33 4.06 24.37
CA VAL A 698 19.30 3.16 25.00
C VAL A 698 18.64 1.78 25.07
N PRO A 699 19.25 0.72 24.51
CA PRO A 699 18.63 -0.60 24.50
C PRO A 699 18.33 -1.03 25.93
N THR A 700 17.05 -1.14 26.26
CA THR A 700 16.61 -2.21 27.15
C THR A 700 16.39 -3.40 26.23
N THR A 701 17.29 -4.38 26.33
CA THR A 701 17.35 -5.65 25.60
C THR A 701 16.00 -6.11 25.02
N ASN A 702 15.87 -6.18 23.69
CA ASN A 702 15.35 -7.34 22.92
C ASN A 702 14.90 -7.04 21.46
N ASN A 703 15.60 -7.68 20.51
CA ASN A 703 15.20 -8.26 19.21
C ASN A 703 14.82 -7.42 17.97
N ILE A 704 15.53 -7.71 16.87
CA ILE A 704 15.35 -7.35 15.45
C ILE A 704 15.04 -8.62 14.65
N GLN A 705 14.16 -8.57 13.62
CA GLN A 705 14.42 -9.21 12.31
C GLN A 705 13.48 -8.77 11.17
N GLN A 706 14.07 -8.72 9.96
CA GLN A 706 13.62 -8.20 8.66
C GLN A 706 13.06 -9.25 7.68
N ALA A 707 12.44 -8.74 6.60
CA ALA A 707 11.76 -9.39 5.47
C ALA A 707 12.65 -9.88 4.29
N ALA A 708 12.02 -10.55 3.29
CA ALA A 708 12.58 -10.92 1.96
C ALA A 708 11.51 -10.96 0.82
N SER A 709 11.98 -11.01 -0.43
CA SER A 709 11.46 -10.57 -1.77
C SER A 709 10.58 -11.50 -2.67
N ASN A 710 9.92 -10.89 -3.68
CA ASN A 710 9.21 -11.34 -4.93
C ASN A 710 9.11 -12.84 -5.34
N ARG A 711 7.86 -13.32 -5.56
CA ARG A 711 7.45 -14.48 -6.39
C ARG A 711 6.11 -14.18 -7.09
N ALA A 712 5.79 -14.88 -8.19
CA ALA A 712 4.43 -14.97 -8.80
C ALA A 712 3.38 -14.97 -7.70
N ILE A 713 2.20 -14.35 -7.87
CA ILE A 713 1.26 -14.19 -6.76
C ILE A 713 0.82 -15.57 -6.24
N GLU A 714 1.59 -16.13 -5.31
CA GLU A 714 1.30 -17.26 -4.45
C GLU A 714 0.30 -16.70 -3.43
N LEU A 715 -0.90 -16.29 -3.89
CA LEU A 715 -2.03 -15.95 -3.02
C LEU A 715 -2.34 -17.13 -2.10
N ILE A 716 -2.07 -18.33 -2.60
CA ILE A 716 -2.23 -19.58 -1.92
C ILE A 716 -0.82 -20.18 -1.82
N PRO A 717 -0.30 -20.42 -0.60
CA PRO A 717 0.98 -21.09 -0.46
C PRO A 717 0.90 -22.44 -1.18
N GLN A 718 1.92 -22.77 -1.97
CA GLN A 718 2.11 -24.16 -2.39
C GLN A 718 2.15 -24.99 -1.10
N ILE A 719 1.15 -25.84 -0.89
CA ILE A 719 1.08 -26.78 0.22
C ILE A 719 2.08 -27.86 -0.14
N PRO A 720 3.27 -27.88 0.50
CA PRO A 720 4.27 -28.85 0.14
C PRO A 720 3.77 -30.22 0.57
N ARG A 721 3.34 -31.02 -0.41
CA ARG A 721 3.01 -32.44 -0.23
C ARG A 721 4.13 -33.35 -0.70
N SER A 722 5.04 -32.82 -1.51
CA SER A 722 6.28 -33.43 -1.90
C SER A 722 7.39 -33.01 -0.94
N ARG A 723 8.49 -33.77 -0.89
CA ARG A 723 9.61 -33.43 -0.03
C ARG A 723 10.25 -32.13 -0.50
N CYS A 724 10.13 -31.09 0.32
CA CYS A 724 10.94 -29.89 0.18
C CYS A 724 12.30 -30.17 0.83
N GLY A 725 13.17 -30.88 0.10
CA GLY A 725 14.53 -31.14 0.56
C GLY A 725 15.16 -29.86 1.08
N ARG A 726 15.54 -29.85 2.37
CA ARG A 726 16.28 -28.71 2.94
C ARG A 726 17.77 -28.92 2.74
N GLU A 727 18.45 -27.90 2.25
CA GLU A 727 19.90 -27.88 2.15
C GLU A 727 20.53 -28.15 3.52
N ILE A 728 21.57 -28.99 3.52
CA ILE A 728 22.33 -29.27 4.74
C ILE A 728 23.20 -28.05 5.00
N ASN A 729 23.04 -27.45 6.16
CA ASN A 729 23.99 -26.48 6.65
C ASN A 729 25.10 -27.23 7.41
N PRO A 730 26.34 -27.29 6.88
CA PRO A 730 27.42 -28.05 7.49
C PRO A 730 27.86 -27.52 8.86
N SER A 731 27.51 -26.26 9.19
CA SER A 731 27.79 -25.64 10.49
C SER A 731 26.80 -26.06 11.59
N ILE A 732 25.66 -26.65 11.23
CA ILE A 732 24.63 -27.07 12.18
C ILE A 732 24.80 -28.56 12.50
N GLN A 733 24.99 -28.88 13.78
CA GLN A 733 24.89 -30.24 14.32
C GLN A 733 24.02 -30.22 15.57
N VAL A 734 23.07 -31.14 15.65
CA VAL A 734 22.14 -31.24 16.78
C VAL A 734 22.57 -32.36 17.71
N LYS A 735 22.60 -32.12 19.03
CA LYS A 735 22.94 -33.17 20.00
C LYS A 735 21.67 -33.92 20.40
N PHE A 736 21.66 -35.25 20.30
CA PHE A 736 20.48 -36.05 20.70
C PHE A 736 20.09 -35.87 22.19
N THR A 737 21.04 -35.48 23.04
CA THR A 737 20.76 -35.17 24.45
C THR A 737 19.78 -34.00 24.63
N GLU A 738 19.68 -33.09 23.67
CA GLU A 738 18.72 -31.96 23.68
C GLU A 738 17.28 -32.46 23.52
N TRP A 739 17.05 -33.43 22.64
CA TRP A 739 15.78 -34.13 22.53
C TRP A 739 15.39 -34.80 23.85
N GLY A 740 16.36 -35.42 24.53
CA GLY A 740 16.16 -36.02 25.85
C GLY A 740 15.72 -35.01 26.91
N ARG A 741 16.34 -33.82 26.94
CA ARG A 741 15.99 -32.73 27.88
C ARG A 741 14.58 -32.20 27.63
N ILE A 742 14.23 -31.90 26.38
CA ILE A 742 12.89 -31.41 26.03
C ILE A 742 11.84 -32.43 26.44
N THR A 743 12.08 -33.70 26.16
CA THR A 743 11.14 -34.77 26.50
C THR A 743 10.98 -34.93 28.01
N PHE A 744 12.06 -34.82 28.78
CA PHE A 744 12.00 -34.85 30.24
C PHE A 744 11.17 -33.69 30.80
N SER A 745 11.38 -32.47 30.28
CA SER A 745 10.60 -31.28 30.69
C SER A 745 9.11 -31.41 30.32
N LEU A 746 8.80 -31.91 29.13
CA LEU A 746 7.41 -32.14 28.71
C LEU A 746 6.75 -33.28 29.48
N ALA A 747 7.51 -34.27 29.95
CA ALA A 747 6.99 -35.33 30.81
C ALA A 747 6.58 -34.81 32.21
N GLN A 748 7.14 -33.67 32.63
CA GLN A 748 6.75 -32.98 33.86
C GLN A 748 5.59 -32.00 33.64
N ASN A 749 5.63 -31.21 32.56
CA ASN A 749 4.58 -30.25 32.23
C ASN A 749 4.39 -30.14 30.71
N TRP A 750 3.37 -30.85 30.22
CA TRP A 750 3.03 -30.90 28.79
C TRP A 750 2.61 -29.53 28.21
N GLN A 751 2.00 -28.64 29.00
CA GLN A 751 1.44 -27.36 28.55
C GLN A 751 2.43 -26.18 28.55
N ASN A 752 3.71 -26.41 28.83
CA ASN A 752 4.71 -25.33 28.87
C ASN A 752 5.00 -24.76 27.46
N ALA A 753 4.43 -23.59 27.16
CA ALA A 753 4.53 -22.94 25.86
C ALA A 753 5.99 -22.70 25.42
N HIS A 754 6.86 -22.28 26.34
CA HIS A 754 8.27 -22.06 26.06
C HIS A 754 9.00 -23.35 25.67
N VAL A 755 8.75 -24.47 26.37
CA VAL A 755 9.36 -25.77 26.05
C VAL A 755 8.80 -26.34 24.74
N GLN A 756 7.53 -26.08 24.43
CA GLN A 756 6.92 -26.43 23.15
C GLN A 756 7.53 -25.64 21.99
N ASP A 757 7.88 -24.37 22.19
CA ASP A 757 8.60 -23.58 21.17
C ASP A 757 10.07 -24.01 21.04
N GLN A 758 10.73 -24.38 22.14
CA GLN A 758 12.06 -25.02 22.09
C GLN A 758 12.04 -26.33 21.27
N ARG A 759 10.99 -27.16 21.40
CA ARG A 759 10.81 -28.37 20.58
C ARG A 759 10.77 -28.02 19.10
N LYS A 760 9.97 -27.04 18.70
CA LYS A 760 9.85 -26.58 17.31
C LYS A 760 11.18 -26.02 16.76
N THR A 761 11.92 -25.28 17.59
CA THR A 761 13.25 -24.77 17.23
C THR A 761 14.24 -25.92 17.01
N LEU A 762 14.28 -26.91 17.91
CA LEU A 762 15.17 -28.08 17.79
C LEU A 762 14.82 -28.94 16.58
N GLU A 763 13.53 -29.07 16.27
CA GLU A 763 13.02 -29.72 15.06
C GLU A 763 13.53 -29.02 13.79
N ASN A 764 13.37 -27.68 13.69
CA ASN A 764 13.84 -26.90 12.55
C ASN A 764 15.37 -26.96 12.37
N GLN A 765 16.13 -26.92 13.48
CA GLN A 765 17.58 -27.10 13.46
C GLN A 765 17.96 -28.49 12.95
N THR A 766 17.24 -29.53 13.39
CA THR A 766 17.47 -30.90 12.95
C THR A 766 17.24 -31.06 11.44
N CYS A 767 16.26 -30.36 10.86
CA CYS A 767 16.00 -30.43 9.41
C CYS A 767 17.18 -29.98 8.53
N GLN A 768 18.02 -29.05 9.02
CA GLN A 768 19.20 -28.53 8.29
C GLN A 768 20.53 -29.11 8.79
N ALA A 769 20.52 -29.93 9.85
CA ALA A 769 21.74 -30.40 10.51
C ALA A 769 22.51 -31.44 9.69
N LYS A 770 23.86 -31.38 9.76
CA LYS A 770 24.76 -32.36 9.14
C LYS A 770 24.52 -33.79 9.64
N ASN A 771 24.11 -33.97 10.90
CA ASN A 771 23.91 -35.28 11.53
C ASN A 771 22.43 -35.70 11.63
N ARG A 772 21.53 -35.12 10.83
CA ARG A 772 20.08 -35.34 10.91
C ARG A 772 19.65 -36.81 10.80
N LEU A 773 20.30 -37.64 9.99
CA LEU A 773 19.96 -39.07 9.85
C LEU A 773 20.20 -39.87 11.14
N SER A 774 21.28 -39.56 11.86
CA SER A 774 21.58 -40.17 13.16
C SER A 774 20.52 -39.81 14.21
N ILE A 775 20.03 -38.57 14.19
CA ILE A 775 18.94 -38.12 15.07
C ILE A 775 17.63 -38.83 14.73
N ILE A 776 17.29 -38.97 13.46
CA ILE A 776 16.11 -39.73 13.01
C ILE A 776 16.17 -41.18 13.51
N ASN A 777 17.30 -41.86 13.33
CA ASN A 777 17.48 -43.23 13.83
C ASN A 777 17.29 -43.33 15.35
N SER A 778 17.82 -42.36 16.09
CA SER A 778 17.71 -42.32 17.55
C SER A 778 16.26 -42.06 18.03
N LEU A 779 15.51 -41.22 17.32
CA LEU A 779 14.08 -41.00 17.57
C LEU A 779 13.24 -42.24 17.20
N LEU A 780 13.58 -42.97 16.14
CA LEU A 780 12.91 -44.22 15.79
C LEU A 780 13.09 -45.31 16.86
N GLN A 781 14.28 -45.38 17.47
CA GLN A 781 14.51 -46.26 18.60
C GLN A 781 13.57 -45.95 19.77
N TRP A 782 13.21 -44.68 20.03
CA TRP A 782 12.21 -44.36 21.05
C TRP A 782 10.83 -44.94 20.77
N LEU A 783 10.48 -45.17 19.51
CA LEU A 783 9.20 -45.77 19.10
C LEU A 783 9.23 -47.30 19.19
N GLU A 784 10.33 -47.91 18.80
CA GLU A 784 10.51 -49.37 18.70
C GLU A 784 10.84 -50.03 20.04
N THR A 785 11.41 -49.29 20.99
CA THR A 785 11.79 -49.83 22.29
C THR A 785 10.56 -49.96 23.19
N GLU A 786 10.15 -51.19 23.49
CA GLU A 786 9.28 -51.48 24.63
C GLU A 786 10.17 -51.62 25.86
N SER A 787 10.24 -50.58 26.68
CA SER A 787 11.01 -50.61 27.92
C SER A 787 10.03 -50.69 29.10
N HIS A 788 10.35 -51.49 30.11
CA HIS A 788 9.49 -51.67 31.28
C HIS A 788 9.68 -50.60 32.37
N THR A 789 10.52 -49.57 32.14
CA THR A 789 10.92 -48.59 33.17
C THR A 789 10.42 -47.16 32.88
N ASN A 790 9.60 -46.62 33.80
CA ASN A 790 8.97 -45.30 33.76
C ASN A 790 8.01 -45.06 32.57
N ALA A 791 6.76 -45.49 32.77
CA ALA A 791 5.69 -45.42 31.77
C ALA A 791 5.43 -44.00 31.24
N ASN A 792 5.47 -42.97 32.09
CA ASN A 792 5.20 -41.58 31.68
C ASN A 792 6.30 -41.02 30.76
N LEU A 793 7.57 -41.14 31.14
CA LEU A 793 8.66 -40.60 30.32
C LEU A 793 8.76 -41.32 28.96
N GLN A 794 8.52 -42.63 28.94
CA GLN A 794 8.46 -43.37 27.69
C GLN A 794 7.29 -42.96 26.82
N GLN A 795 6.13 -42.74 27.42
CA GLN A 795 4.96 -42.24 26.71
C GLN A 795 5.23 -40.85 26.12
N THR A 796 5.83 -39.93 26.87
CA THR A 796 6.23 -38.62 26.35
C THR A 796 7.29 -38.74 25.24
N ARG A 797 8.27 -39.66 25.36
CA ARG A 797 9.23 -39.96 24.28
C ARG A 797 8.54 -40.40 23.01
N LYS A 798 7.55 -41.30 23.11
CA LYS A 798 6.76 -41.75 21.96
C LYS A 798 5.98 -40.58 21.35
N ILE A 799 5.32 -39.76 22.16
CA ILE A 799 4.57 -38.58 21.69
C ILE A 799 5.50 -37.60 20.97
N VAL A 800 6.62 -37.21 21.59
CA VAL A 800 7.60 -36.27 21.02
C VAL A 800 8.24 -36.83 19.74
N ALA A 801 8.62 -38.11 19.73
CA ALA A 801 9.17 -38.76 18.55
C ALA A 801 8.19 -38.73 17.38
N VAL A 802 6.91 -39.07 17.59
CA VAL A 802 5.89 -39.02 16.54
C VAL A 802 5.66 -37.59 16.03
N MET A 803 5.57 -36.61 16.94
CA MET A 803 5.35 -35.20 16.58
C MET A 803 6.49 -34.63 15.74
N SER A 804 7.74 -35.06 15.98
CA SER A 804 8.92 -34.47 15.35
C SER A 804 9.50 -35.27 14.20
N LEU A 805 9.45 -36.61 14.21
CA LEU A 805 9.92 -37.45 13.10
C LEU A 805 9.21 -37.10 11.79
N SER A 806 7.91 -36.83 11.87
CA SER A 806 7.08 -36.52 10.71
C SER A 806 7.58 -35.25 9.97
N ASN A 807 7.95 -34.20 10.71
CA ASN A 807 8.45 -32.96 10.13
C ASN A 807 9.92 -33.04 9.69
N ILE A 808 10.74 -33.77 10.45
CA ILE A 808 12.17 -33.93 10.14
C ILE A 808 12.36 -34.76 8.87
N ILE A 809 11.62 -35.87 8.72
CA ILE A 809 11.75 -36.74 7.55
C ILE A 809 11.18 -36.07 6.29
N GLN A 810 10.15 -35.23 6.38
CA GLN A 810 9.63 -34.47 5.23
C GLN A 810 10.65 -33.49 4.61
N CYS A 811 11.68 -33.12 5.37
CA CYS A 811 12.75 -32.24 4.91
C CYS A 811 13.90 -32.99 4.21
N LEU A 812 13.85 -34.32 4.11
CA LEU A 812 14.85 -35.11 3.39
C LEU A 812 14.59 -35.05 1.87
N PRO A 813 15.61 -35.11 0.99
CA PRO A 813 15.40 -35.11 -0.46
C PRO A 813 14.59 -36.33 -0.96
N SER A 814 13.89 -36.20 -2.09
CA SER A 814 13.10 -37.28 -2.72
C SER A 814 13.97 -38.41 -3.28
N ASP A 815 15.16 -38.09 -3.81
CA ASP A 815 16.12 -39.04 -4.40
C ASP A 815 17.19 -39.49 -3.38
N SER A 816 16.82 -39.57 -2.11
CA SER A 816 17.73 -39.86 -1.00
C SER A 816 18.29 -41.29 -1.02
N SER A 817 19.46 -41.47 -0.38
CA SER A 817 20.18 -42.75 -0.26
C SER A 817 19.35 -43.89 0.33
N ASP A 818 19.81 -45.13 0.13
CA ASP A 818 19.16 -46.34 0.69
C ASP A 818 18.99 -46.27 2.22
N GLU A 819 19.92 -45.64 2.93
CA GLU A 819 19.83 -45.39 4.38
C GLU A 819 18.61 -44.53 4.76
N VAL A 820 18.30 -43.50 3.97
CA VAL A 820 17.14 -42.65 4.21
C VAL A 820 15.84 -43.43 3.98
N ARG A 821 15.80 -44.23 2.90
CA ARG A 821 14.66 -45.09 2.58
C ARG A 821 14.40 -46.12 3.68
N GLU A 822 15.45 -46.67 4.28
CA GLU A 822 15.35 -47.63 5.39
C GLU A 822 14.71 -46.99 6.64
N LEU A 823 15.19 -45.82 7.06
CA LEU A 823 14.66 -45.11 8.24
C LEU A 823 13.19 -44.72 8.06
N GLU A 824 12.82 -44.30 6.86
CA GLU A 824 11.44 -43.99 6.48
C GLU A 824 10.54 -45.23 6.54
N GLN A 825 11.01 -46.35 6.00
CA GLN A 825 10.25 -47.61 6.02
C GLN A 825 10.04 -48.12 7.45
N ARG A 826 11.03 -47.92 8.34
CA ARG A 826 10.88 -48.25 9.77
C ARG A 826 9.79 -47.41 10.43
N TYR A 827 9.80 -46.10 10.20
CA TYR A 827 8.77 -45.21 10.74
C TYR A 827 7.37 -45.57 10.22
N HIS A 828 7.26 -45.80 8.90
CA HIS A 828 6.04 -46.26 8.24
C HIS A 828 5.47 -47.51 8.90
N ASN A 829 6.29 -48.56 8.98
CA ASN A 829 5.89 -49.84 9.54
C ASN A 829 5.39 -49.68 10.99
N TRP A 830 6.02 -48.81 11.78
CA TRP A 830 5.57 -48.54 13.15
C TRP A 830 4.18 -47.89 13.18
N ILE A 831 3.95 -46.83 12.40
CA ILE A 831 2.64 -46.15 12.30
C ILE A 831 1.56 -47.13 11.84
N MET A 832 1.82 -47.92 10.79
CA MET A 832 0.86 -48.90 10.27
C MET A 832 0.49 -49.97 11.29
N ARG A 833 1.44 -50.40 12.14
CA ARG A 833 1.15 -51.32 13.25
C ARG A 833 0.21 -50.69 14.28
N GLN A 834 0.36 -49.40 14.60
CA GLN A 834 -0.53 -48.72 15.55
C GLN A 834 -1.97 -48.63 15.03
N PHE A 835 -2.16 -48.30 13.75
CA PHE A 835 -3.49 -48.32 13.13
C PHE A 835 -4.11 -49.73 13.09
N LYS A 836 -3.34 -50.75 12.68
CA LYS A 836 -3.81 -52.15 12.65
C LYS A 836 -4.14 -52.72 14.04
N ALA A 837 -3.48 -52.24 15.09
CA ALA A 837 -3.75 -52.63 16.46
C ALA A 837 -5.07 -52.04 17.03
N GLY A 838 -5.69 -51.10 16.30
CA GLY A 838 -6.87 -50.35 16.71
C GLY A 838 -6.48 -49.13 17.53
N LEU A 839 -6.20 -48.01 16.86
CA LEU A 839 -5.74 -46.76 17.48
C LEU A 839 -6.76 -46.23 18.52
N SER A 840 -8.04 -46.55 18.35
CA SER A 840 -9.12 -46.30 19.31
C SER A 840 -8.94 -46.98 20.66
N ARG A 841 -8.22 -48.12 20.71
CA ARG A 841 -7.97 -48.87 21.95
C ARG A 841 -7.03 -48.14 22.91
N TYR A 842 -6.33 -47.10 22.45
CA TYR A 842 -5.63 -46.14 23.32
C TYR A 842 -6.64 -45.19 23.98
N SER A 843 -7.58 -45.71 24.77
CA SER A 843 -8.58 -44.92 25.52
C SER A 843 -7.95 -44.02 26.59
N HIS A 844 -6.74 -44.36 27.05
CA HIS A 844 -6.08 -43.72 28.20
C HIS A 844 -5.02 -42.66 27.84
N ILE A 845 -4.68 -42.47 26.55
CA ILE A 845 -3.57 -41.58 26.14
C ILE A 845 -4.03 -40.71 24.96
N HIS A 846 -4.66 -39.58 25.28
CA HIS A 846 -5.21 -38.66 24.28
C HIS A 846 -4.10 -38.02 23.43
N GLU A 847 -2.93 -37.75 24.01
CA GLU A 847 -1.82 -37.03 23.38
C GLU A 847 -1.06 -37.88 22.36
N LEU A 848 -0.86 -39.18 22.63
CA LEU A 848 -0.21 -40.10 21.68
C LEU A 848 -1.13 -40.41 20.51
N HIS A 849 -2.41 -40.64 20.78
CA HIS A 849 -3.42 -40.74 19.73
C HIS A 849 -3.40 -39.48 18.86
N THR A 850 -3.41 -38.30 19.48
CA THR A 850 -3.39 -37.01 18.78
C THR A 850 -2.08 -36.80 18.02
N ALA A 851 -0.93 -37.21 18.55
CA ALA A 851 0.34 -37.13 17.85
C ALA A 851 0.38 -38.08 16.64
N ILE A 852 -0.08 -39.32 16.79
CA ILE A 852 -0.14 -40.31 15.70
C ILE A 852 -1.12 -39.87 14.63
N SER A 853 -2.28 -39.33 15.02
CA SER A 853 -3.20 -38.76 14.05
C SER A 853 -2.56 -37.56 13.38
N LEU A 854 -2.06 -36.57 14.10
CA LEU A 854 -1.53 -35.34 13.51
C LEU A 854 -0.18 -35.49 12.83
N ALA A 855 0.41 -36.69 12.79
CA ALA A 855 1.61 -36.97 12.03
C ALA A 855 1.32 -36.69 10.54
N PRO A 856 1.87 -35.61 9.95
CA PRO A 856 1.55 -35.24 8.58
C PRO A 856 2.01 -36.32 7.60
N GLY A 857 1.04 -36.97 6.95
CA GLY A 857 1.30 -38.06 6.03
C GLY A 857 1.33 -37.62 4.57
N LYS A 858 2.47 -37.21 4.02
CA LYS A 858 2.79 -37.41 2.59
C LYS A 858 4.26 -37.79 2.37
N MET A 859 4.73 -38.74 3.17
CA MET A 859 5.74 -39.67 2.69
C MET A 859 4.97 -40.80 2.02
N LEU A 860 5.06 -40.96 0.69
CA LEU A 860 4.88 -42.15 -0.18
C LEU A 860 4.05 -43.40 0.28
N TRP A 861 3.26 -43.34 1.35
CA TRP A 861 2.67 -44.48 2.04
C TRP A 861 1.27 -44.67 1.49
N SER A 862 1.15 -45.55 0.51
CA SER A 862 -0.14 -46.01 0.02
C SER A 862 -0.99 -46.48 1.21
N ASP A 863 -2.29 -46.20 1.17
CA ASP A 863 -3.29 -46.76 2.09
C ASP A 863 -3.37 -46.15 3.52
N LEU A 864 -2.53 -45.18 3.90
CA LEU A 864 -2.65 -44.52 5.22
C LEU A 864 -3.99 -43.78 5.39
N GLU A 865 -4.46 -43.11 4.34
CA GLU A 865 -5.75 -42.42 4.32
C GLU A 865 -6.91 -43.38 4.60
N GLU A 866 -6.83 -44.61 4.07
CA GLU A 866 -7.85 -45.63 4.29
C GLU A 866 -7.92 -46.04 5.77
N LEU A 867 -6.76 -46.23 6.40
CA LEU A 867 -6.68 -46.57 7.83
C LEU A 867 -7.19 -45.43 8.73
N ILE A 868 -6.86 -44.19 8.39
CA ILE A 868 -7.38 -43.02 9.13
C ILE A 868 -8.90 -42.95 9.03
N TYR A 869 -9.45 -43.18 7.84
CA TYR A 869 -10.90 -43.18 7.65
C TYR A 869 -11.58 -44.32 8.40
N GLN A 870 -11.06 -45.55 8.31
CA GLN A 870 -11.58 -46.70 9.04
C GLN A 870 -11.59 -46.44 10.55
N GLU A 871 -10.49 -45.93 11.10
CA GLU A 871 -10.41 -45.58 12.51
C GLU A 871 -11.39 -44.46 12.89
N PHE A 872 -11.53 -43.44 12.05
CA PHE A 872 -12.50 -42.37 12.24
C PHE A 872 -13.93 -42.93 12.33
N THR A 873 -14.32 -43.88 11.47
CA THR A 873 -15.67 -44.45 11.52
C THR A 873 -15.96 -45.14 12.85
N ILE A 874 -14.96 -45.82 13.42
CA ILE A 874 -15.05 -46.51 14.72
C ILE A 874 -15.30 -45.51 15.87
N ILE A 875 -14.64 -44.35 15.84
CA ILE A 875 -14.69 -43.38 16.94
C ILE A 875 -15.40 -42.06 16.61
N SER A 876 -16.17 -42.02 15.54
CA SER A 876 -16.77 -40.79 14.97
C SER A 876 -17.61 -39.97 15.97
N ASN A 877 -18.11 -40.60 17.04
CA ASN A 877 -18.88 -39.95 18.12
C ASN A 877 -18.04 -39.49 19.31
N LEU A 878 -16.72 -39.71 19.32
CA LEU A 878 -15.82 -39.27 20.39
C LEU A 878 -15.18 -37.92 20.02
N PRO A 879 -14.97 -36.98 20.98
CA PRO A 879 -14.37 -35.68 20.70
C PRO A 879 -13.01 -35.74 19.98
N ARG A 880 -12.22 -36.79 20.26
CA ARG A 880 -10.90 -37.00 19.66
C ARG A 880 -10.92 -37.40 18.18
N SER A 881 -12.08 -37.75 17.61
CA SER A 881 -12.22 -38.09 16.18
C SER A 881 -11.87 -36.93 15.26
N VAL A 882 -12.03 -35.69 15.75
CA VAL A 882 -11.62 -34.44 15.09
C VAL A 882 -10.15 -34.47 14.69
N ASN A 883 -9.28 -35.06 15.54
CA ASN A 883 -7.85 -35.14 15.25
C ASN A 883 -7.54 -36.06 14.07
N LEU A 884 -8.37 -37.09 13.80
CA LEU A 884 -8.25 -37.95 12.62
C LEU A 884 -8.71 -37.25 11.34
N LEU A 885 -9.73 -36.39 11.42
CA LEU A 885 -10.11 -35.54 10.28
C LEU A 885 -9.04 -34.50 9.96
N ASN A 886 -8.36 -34.00 10.98
CA ASN A 886 -7.19 -33.14 10.82
C ASN A 886 -6.09 -33.86 10.00
N SER A 887 -5.77 -35.09 10.38
CA SER A 887 -4.86 -35.98 9.66
C SER A 887 -5.30 -36.23 8.23
N PHE A 888 -6.57 -36.59 8.06
CA PHE A 888 -7.15 -36.95 6.78
C PHE A 888 -7.08 -35.78 5.80
N GLY A 889 -7.32 -34.54 6.25
CA GLY A 889 -7.13 -33.34 5.42
C GLY A 889 -5.68 -33.08 4.99
N ILE A 890 -4.71 -33.49 5.81
CA ILE A 890 -3.29 -33.36 5.51
C ILE A 890 -2.84 -34.42 4.50
N CYS A 891 -3.18 -35.68 4.75
CA CYS A 891 -2.61 -36.82 4.03
C CYS A 891 -3.44 -37.33 2.85
N ALA A 892 -4.77 -37.17 2.89
CA ALA A 892 -5.62 -37.81 1.91
C ALA A 892 -5.44 -37.19 0.52
N ASN A 893 -5.47 -38.08 -0.46
CA ASN A 893 -5.51 -37.74 -1.86
C ASN A 893 -6.90 -37.24 -2.22
N PRO A 894 -7.00 -36.24 -3.11
CA PRO A 894 -8.28 -35.69 -3.55
C PRO A 894 -8.96 -36.60 -4.56
N SER A 895 -9.21 -37.86 -4.16
CA SER A 895 -9.97 -38.82 -4.93
C SER A 895 -11.47 -38.60 -4.70
N GLN A 896 -12.28 -38.94 -5.70
CA GLN A 896 -13.74 -38.94 -5.58
C GLN A 896 -14.21 -39.74 -4.35
N LEU A 897 -13.52 -40.84 -4.00
CA LEU A 897 -13.80 -41.65 -2.81
C LEU A 897 -13.64 -40.83 -1.51
N ASN A 898 -12.49 -40.18 -1.32
CA ASN A 898 -12.19 -39.44 -0.09
C ASN A 898 -13.03 -38.17 0.05
N ILE A 899 -13.34 -37.52 -1.08
CA ILE A 899 -14.27 -36.38 -1.11
C ILE A 899 -15.67 -36.82 -0.66
N THR A 900 -16.18 -37.92 -1.22
CA THR A 900 -17.50 -38.46 -0.85
C THR A 900 -17.57 -38.83 0.63
N ARG A 901 -16.48 -39.39 1.18
CA ARG A 901 -16.35 -39.70 2.62
C ARG A 901 -16.51 -38.47 3.49
N LEU A 902 -15.81 -37.37 3.20
CA LEU A 902 -15.91 -36.13 3.96
C LEU A 902 -17.29 -35.48 3.84
N ILE A 903 -17.89 -35.49 2.64
CA ILE A 903 -19.26 -35.02 2.41
C ILE A 903 -20.26 -35.82 3.27
N SER A 904 -20.12 -37.15 3.33
CA SER A 904 -20.96 -38.00 4.18
C SER A 904 -20.82 -37.67 5.66
N ILE A 905 -19.62 -37.32 6.13
CA ILE A 905 -19.38 -36.96 7.52
C ILE A 905 -20.04 -35.62 7.85
N ILE A 906 -19.96 -34.65 6.94
CA ILE A 906 -20.58 -33.33 7.11
C ILE A 906 -22.10 -33.44 7.20
N ASN A 907 -22.73 -34.26 6.34
CA ASN A 907 -24.19 -34.48 6.36
C ASN A 907 -24.67 -35.32 7.54
N GLY A 908 -23.93 -36.36 7.91
CA GLY A 908 -24.42 -37.41 8.80
C GLY A 908 -24.07 -37.24 10.28
N ASN A 909 -23.09 -36.41 10.63
CA ASN A 909 -22.59 -36.31 12.01
C ASN A 909 -23.25 -35.17 12.79
N GLN A 910 -23.74 -35.45 13.99
CA GLN A 910 -24.43 -34.46 14.83
C GLN A 910 -23.48 -33.55 15.60
N HIS A 911 -22.20 -33.93 15.77
CA HIS A 911 -21.24 -33.15 16.54
C HIS A 911 -20.67 -31.98 15.74
N LEU A 912 -20.85 -30.77 16.29
CA LEU A 912 -20.40 -29.50 15.72
C LEU A 912 -18.91 -29.52 15.32
N ALA A 913 -18.03 -29.91 16.24
CA ALA A 913 -16.58 -29.93 16.01
C ALA A 913 -16.14 -30.92 14.91
N VAL A 914 -16.87 -32.03 14.75
CA VAL A 914 -16.58 -33.04 13.71
C VAL A 914 -16.95 -32.49 12.33
N ARG A 915 -18.11 -31.84 12.20
CA ARG A 915 -18.51 -31.19 10.94
C ARG A 915 -17.59 -30.03 10.56
N GLN A 916 -17.18 -29.21 11.52
CA GLN A 916 -16.20 -28.13 11.32
C GLN A 916 -14.88 -28.67 10.76
N LYS A 917 -14.31 -29.70 11.42
CA LYS A 917 -13.03 -30.24 10.98
C LYS A 917 -13.13 -31.05 9.69
N ALA A 918 -14.31 -31.58 9.35
CA ALA A 918 -14.56 -32.18 8.05
C ALA A 918 -14.58 -31.14 6.91
N PHE A 919 -15.20 -29.96 7.10
CA PHE A 919 -15.10 -28.85 6.14
C PHE A 919 -13.66 -28.37 5.96
N TRP A 920 -12.93 -28.25 7.06
CA TRP A 920 -11.50 -27.92 7.02
C TRP A 920 -10.68 -28.97 6.25
N ALA A 921 -10.95 -30.27 6.48
CA ALA A 921 -10.23 -31.35 5.82
C ALA A 921 -10.53 -31.35 4.32
N LEU A 922 -11.78 -31.09 3.95
CA LEU A 922 -12.24 -30.96 2.58
C LEU A 922 -11.51 -29.79 1.89
N ALA A 923 -11.47 -28.62 2.53
CA ALA A 923 -10.77 -27.43 2.05
C ALA A 923 -9.29 -27.69 1.74
N ARG A 924 -8.60 -28.46 2.59
CA ARG A 924 -7.20 -28.80 2.36
C ARG A 924 -7.00 -29.75 1.21
N ILE A 925 -7.76 -30.84 1.12
CA ILE A 925 -7.52 -31.84 0.06
C ILE A 925 -7.77 -31.26 -1.33
N ILE A 926 -8.76 -30.36 -1.46
CA ILE A 926 -9.09 -29.64 -2.68
C ILE A 926 -8.39 -28.28 -2.79
N SER A 927 -7.28 -28.04 -2.11
CA SER A 927 -6.55 -26.77 -2.30
C SER A 927 -5.85 -26.74 -3.67
N PRO A 928 -5.82 -25.60 -4.38
CA PRO A 928 -5.07 -25.47 -5.63
C PRO A 928 -3.55 -25.35 -5.39
N GLY A 929 -3.14 -25.00 -4.17
CA GLY A 929 -1.73 -24.97 -3.76
C GLY A 929 -1.13 -26.37 -3.62
N GLN A 930 -1.87 -27.45 -3.87
CA GLN A 930 -1.28 -28.80 -3.85
C GLN A 930 -0.28 -28.96 -5.00
N PRO A 931 0.75 -29.81 -4.87
CA PRO A 931 1.64 -30.14 -5.98
C PRO A 931 0.84 -30.78 -7.12
N GLN A 932 1.29 -30.57 -8.35
CA GLN A 932 0.56 -30.89 -9.57
C GLN A 932 0.11 -32.37 -9.64
N GLU A 933 0.90 -33.30 -9.12
CA GLU A 933 0.56 -34.72 -9.09
C GLU A 933 -0.48 -35.12 -8.00
N TRP A 934 -0.80 -34.20 -7.09
CA TRP A 934 -1.75 -34.38 -5.97
C TRP A 934 -2.89 -33.37 -5.97
N GLN A 935 -3.04 -32.67 -7.08
CA GLN A 935 -4.09 -31.72 -7.35
C GLN A 935 -5.40 -32.47 -7.61
N ALA A 936 -6.49 -32.00 -7.02
CA ALA A 936 -7.83 -32.48 -7.34
C ALA A 936 -8.12 -32.24 -8.84
N ASN A 937 -9.01 -33.01 -9.46
CA ASN A 937 -9.53 -32.54 -10.74
C ASN A 937 -10.59 -31.47 -10.51
N VAL A 938 -10.72 -30.54 -11.46
CA VAL A 938 -11.67 -29.42 -11.38
C VAL A 938 -13.10 -29.91 -11.12
N THR A 939 -13.52 -31.00 -11.75
CA THR A 939 -14.85 -31.60 -11.57
C THR A 939 -15.14 -32.04 -10.13
N ASP A 940 -14.14 -32.55 -9.42
CA ASP A 940 -14.28 -32.95 -8.03
C ASP A 940 -14.26 -31.73 -7.08
N VAL A 941 -13.49 -30.69 -7.41
CA VAL A 941 -13.55 -29.39 -6.72
C VAL A 941 -14.92 -28.74 -6.89
N GLU A 942 -15.52 -28.80 -8.08
CA GLU A 942 -16.86 -28.31 -8.38
C GLU A 942 -17.95 -29.06 -7.60
N LYS A 943 -17.84 -30.39 -7.49
CA LYS A 943 -18.75 -31.19 -6.65
C LYS A 943 -18.67 -30.76 -5.18
N VAL A 944 -17.46 -30.51 -4.68
CA VAL A 944 -17.24 -29.99 -3.33
C VAL A 944 -17.87 -28.61 -3.16
N ALA A 945 -17.60 -27.69 -4.07
CA ALA A 945 -18.14 -26.34 -4.02
C ALA A 945 -19.68 -26.32 -4.02
N SER A 946 -20.30 -27.09 -4.93
CA SER A 946 -21.75 -27.27 -4.99
C SER A 946 -22.33 -27.84 -3.69
N PHE A 947 -21.66 -28.83 -3.11
CA PHE A 947 -22.07 -29.40 -1.84
C PHE A 947 -22.00 -28.38 -0.70
N VAL A 948 -20.87 -27.69 -0.56
CA VAL A 948 -20.64 -26.71 0.51
C VAL A 948 -21.61 -25.53 0.37
N LEU A 949 -21.89 -25.07 -0.84
CA LEU A 949 -22.92 -24.07 -1.13
C LEU A 949 -24.29 -24.46 -0.60
N ASN A 950 -24.75 -25.67 -0.94
CA ASN A 950 -26.03 -26.18 -0.44
C ASN A 950 -26.04 -26.28 1.11
N GLN A 951 -24.92 -26.63 1.73
CA GLN A 951 -24.81 -26.64 3.19
C GLN A 951 -24.97 -25.22 3.77
N VAL A 952 -24.21 -24.25 3.29
CA VAL A 952 -24.23 -22.87 3.80
C VAL A 952 -25.60 -22.20 3.60
N LYS A 953 -26.21 -22.38 2.42
CA LYS A 953 -27.49 -21.73 2.08
C LYS A 953 -28.68 -22.29 2.85
N HIS A 954 -28.68 -23.59 3.14
CA HIS A 954 -29.92 -24.27 3.55
C HIS A 954 -29.81 -25.11 4.82
N HIS A 955 -28.62 -25.54 5.23
CA HIS A 955 -28.47 -26.56 6.28
C HIS A 955 -27.63 -26.10 7.49
N VAL A 956 -26.73 -25.13 7.31
CA VAL A 956 -25.83 -24.64 8.36
C VAL A 956 -26.46 -23.49 9.14
N SER A 957 -26.92 -23.78 10.34
CA SER A 957 -27.47 -22.78 11.29
C SER A 957 -26.48 -22.37 12.40
N GLU A 958 -25.30 -22.99 12.45
CA GLU A 958 -24.27 -22.70 13.45
C GLU A 958 -23.21 -21.75 12.87
N PRO A 959 -23.02 -20.52 13.41
CA PRO A 959 -22.11 -19.52 12.85
C PRO A 959 -20.68 -20.02 12.61
N GLN A 960 -20.15 -20.81 13.53
CA GLN A 960 -18.78 -21.32 13.43
C GLN A 960 -18.62 -22.38 12.31
N ILE A 961 -19.65 -23.20 12.01
CA ILE A 961 -19.60 -24.10 10.82
C ILE A 961 -19.63 -23.27 9.54
N ALA A 962 -20.43 -22.20 9.51
CA ALA A 962 -20.55 -21.36 8.32
C ALA A 962 -19.20 -20.72 7.96
N LEU A 963 -18.40 -20.31 8.96
CA LEU A 963 -17.03 -19.84 8.75
C LEU A 963 -16.08 -20.88 8.14
N ASP A 964 -16.13 -22.14 8.61
CA ASP A 964 -15.28 -23.22 8.08
C ASP A 964 -15.73 -23.64 6.67
N ALA A 965 -17.04 -23.60 6.40
CA ALA A 965 -17.60 -23.84 5.09
C ALA A 965 -17.22 -22.75 4.07
N LEU A 966 -17.24 -21.47 4.46
CA LEU A 966 -16.67 -20.38 3.66
C LEU A 966 -15.17 -20.61 3.40
N GLY A 967 -14.41 -21.05 4.41
CA GLY A 967 -13.01 -21.42 4.21
C GLY A 967 -12.79 -22.52 3.16
N CYS A 968 -13.72 -23.48 3.06
CA CYS A 968 -13.72 -24.51 2.02
C CYS A 968 -14.07 -23.94 0.64
N LEU A 969 -15.04 -23.02 0.55
CA LEU A 969 -15.36 -22.33 -0.71
C LEU A 969 -14.18 -21.45 -1.17
N ALA A 970 -13.50 -20.76 -0.27
CA ALA A 970 -12.31 -19.97 -0.61
C ALA A 970 -11.20 -20.83 -1.27
N GLN A 971 -11.00 -22.07 -0.82
CA GLN A 971 -10.06 -22.99 -1.48
C GLN A 971 -10.55 -23.43 -2.87
N CYS A 972 -11.85 -23.66 -3.04
CA CYS A 972 -12.44 -23.93 -4.37
C CYS A 972 -12.15 -22.76 -5.32
N ILE A 973 -12.39 -21.53 -4.86
CA ILE A 973 -12.19 -20.30 -5.63
C ILE A 973 -10.73 -20.11 -6.00
N GLY A 974 -9.83 -20.52 -5.11
CA GLY A 974 -8.41 -20.58 -5.41
C GLY A 974 -8.06 -21.33 -6.70
N TRP A 975 -8.81 -22.37 -7.09
CA TRP A 975 -8.61 -23.05 -8.37
C TRP A 975 -8.92 -22.14 -9.54
N HIS A 976 -10.05 -21.43 -9.45
CA HIS A 976 -10.46 -20.46 -10.45
C HIS A 976 -9.41 -19.35 -10.62
N ILE A 977 -8.87 -18.84 -9.50
CA ILE A 977 -7.82 -17.81 -9.46
C ILE A 977 -6.48 -18.28 -10.04
N THR A 978 -6.12 -19.54 -9.82
CA THR A 978 -4.86 -20.11 -10.31
C THR A 978 -4.96 -20.64 -11.75
N GLY A 979 -6.05 -20.33 -12.46
CA GLY A 979 -6.25 -20.64 -13.88
C GLY A 979 -7.00 -21.95 -14.16
N ASN A 980 -7.46 -22.66 -13.13
CA ASN A 980 -8.29 -23.86 -13.24
C ASN A 980 -9.76 -23.52 -13.00
N LEU A 981 -10.38 -22.91 -14.01
CA LEU A 981 -11.70 -22.29 -13.91
C LEU A 981 -12.79 -23.28 -13.50
N LEU A 982 -13.41 -23.02 -12.33
CA LEU A 982 -14.64 -23.69 -11.91
C LEU A 982 -15.84 -23.31 -12.80
N HIS A 983 -16.80 -24.22 -12.92
CA HIS A 983 -18.05 -24.03 -13.63
C HIS A 983 -18.79 -22.79 -13.12
N GLU A 984 -19.19 -21.95 -14.06
CA GLU A 984 -19.73 -20.62 -13.81
C GLU A 984 -20.93 -20.63 -12.84
N ARG A 985 -21.83 -21.61 -12.98
CA ARG A 985 -22.93 -21.84 -12.03
C ARG A 985 -22.46 -21.89 -10.57
N ILE A 986 -21.36 -22.56 -10.28
CA ILE A 986 -20.82 -22.69 -8.93
C ILE A 986 -20.24 -21.37 -8.47
N VAL A 987 -19.46 -20.70 -9.33
CA VAL A 987 -18.89 -19.37 -9.06
C VAL A 987 -19.99 -18.37 -8.71
N ASN A 988 -21.03 -18.31 -9.51
CA ASN A 988 -22.20 -17.45 -9.30
C ASN A 988 -22.97 -17.83 -8.04
N GLU A 989 -23.10 -19.13 -7.75
CA GLU A 989 -23.72 -19.57 -6.51
C GLU A 989 -22.89 -19.18 -5.26
N ILE A 990 -21.55 -19.11 -5.32
CA ILE A 990 -20.69 -18.61 -4.23
C ILE A 990 -20.80 -17.10 -4.08
N LEU A 991 -20.73 -16.35 -5.18
CA LEU A 991 -20.89 -14.89 -5.16
C LEU A 991 -22.27 -14.45 -4.64
N SER A 992 -23.30 -15.27 -4.81
CA SER A 992 -24.64 -14.97 -4.28
C SER A 992 -24.78 -15.18 -2.77
N LEU A 993 -23.73 -15.56 -2.04
CA LEU A 993 -23.84 -15.84 -0.60
C LEU A 993 -23.99 -14.57 0.27
N ALA A 994 -23.40 -13.42 -0.09
CA ALA A 994 -23.62 -12.17 0.67
C ALA A 994 -25.04 -11.63 0.56
N ASP A 995 -25.71 -11.93 -0.55
CA ASP A 995 -27.01 -11.34 -0.87
C ASP A 995 -28.21 -12.12 -0.34
N ILE A 996 -27.98 -13.29 0.26
CA ILE A 996 -29.04 -14.15 0.77
C ILE A 996 -29.04 -14.19 2.29
N TYR A 997 -30.23 -14.27 2.87
CA TYR A 997 -30.37 -14.42 4.31
C TYR A 997 -29.98 -15.83 4.73
N LEU A 998 -28.75 -16.00 5.23
CA LEU A 998 -28.21 -17.30 5.58
C LEU A 998 -28.81 -17.82 6.89
N PRO A 999 -29.11 -19.13 7.01
CA PRO A 999 -29.75 -19.71 8.20
C PRO A 999 -29.00 -19.47 9.52
N CYS A 1000 -27.69 -19.17 9.48
CA CYS A 1000 -26.88 -18.86 10.66
C CYS A 1000 -27.00 -17.40 11.15
N GLN A 1001 -27.42 -16.45 10.31
CA GLN A 1001 -27.51 -15.01 10.61
C GLN A 1001 -28.33 -14.66 11.87
N PRO A 1002 -29.50 -15.28 12.13
CA PRO A 1002 -30.24 -15.01 13.37
C PRO A 1002 -29.44 -15.27 14.66
N ARG A 1003 -28.51 -16.22 14.62
CA ARG A 1003 -27.70 -16.62 15.80
C ARG A 1003 -26.41 -15.80 15.93
N MET A 1004 -25.99 -15.09 14.89
CA MET A 1004 -24.78 -14.26 14.91
C MET A 1004 -24.89 -13.03 15.81
N ILE A 1005 -26.11 -12.53 16.05
CA ILE A 1005 -26.38 -11.41 16.98
C ILE A 1005 -25.84 -11.70 18.38
N SER A 1006 -25.84 -12.97 18.81
CA SER A 1006 -25.32 -13.38 20.12
C SER A 1006 -23.79 -13.47 20.18
N PHE A 1007 -23.09 -13.36 19.04
CA PHE A 1007 -21.64 -13.50 18.91
C PHE A 1007 -21.06 -12.43 17.96
N PRO A 1008 -20.97 -11.16 18.37
CA PRO A 1008 -20.58 -10.05 17.49
C PRO A 1008 -19.20 -10.23 16.83
N GLY A 1009 -18.25 -10.83 17.56
CA GLY A 1009 -16.92 -11.14 17.01
C GLY A 1009 -16.94 -12.21 15.91
N ILE A 1010 -17.87 -13.17 15.96
CA ILE A 1010 -18.06 -14.18 14.91
C ILE A 1010 -18.79 -13.57 13.71
N SER A 1011 -19.77 -12.69 13.93
CA SER A 1011 -20.45 -11.96 12.85
C SER A 1011 -19.46 -11.15 12.02
N ASN A 1012 -18.62 -10.33 12.67
CA ASN A 1012 -17.62 -9.52 11.97
C ASN A 1012 -16.62 -10.38 11.19
N GLN A 1013 -16.23 -11.54 11.72
CA GLN A 1013 -15.37 -12.48 10.99
C GLN A 1013 -16.08 -13.19 9.84
N PHE A 1014 -17.39 -13.41 9.95
CA PHE A 1014 -18.20 -14.05 8.93
C PHE A 1014 -18.43 -13.12 7.75
N ASP A 1015 -18.88 -11.90 8.03
CA ASP A 1015 -19.14 -10.87 7.02
C ASP A 1015 -17.84 -10.52 6.28
N ARG A 1016 -16.72 -10.34 7.00
CA ARG A 1016 -15.41 -10.08 6.39
C ARG A 1016 -14.93 -11.24 5.51
N LYS A 1017 -15.16 -12.50 5.89
CA LYS A 1017 -14.74 -13.66 5.06
C LYS A 1017 -15.62 -13.81 3.82
N LEU A 1018 -16.90 -13.46 3.92
CA LEU A 1018 -17.81 -13.46 2.78
C LEU A 1018 -17.39 -12.43 1.74
N GLU A 1019 -17.10 -11.22 2.21
CA GLU A 1019 -16.56 -10.12 1.41
C GLU A 1019 -15.22 -10.49 0.76
N LEU A 1020 -14.28 -11.08 1.51
CA LEU A 1020 -13.00 -11.53 0.95
C LEU A 1020 -13.16 -12.64 -0.12
N ILE A 1021 -14.17 -13.52 -0.01
CA ILE A 1021 -14.47 -14.53 -1.04
C ILE A 1021 -14.94 -13.88 -2.32
N GLU A 1022 -15.77 -12.84 -2.22
CA GLU A 1022 -16.30 -12.11 -3.37
C GLU A 1022 -15.21 -11.30 -4.06
N LEU A 1023 -14.33 -10.69 -3.27
CA LEU A 1023 -13.14 -10.00 -3.75
C LEU A 1023 -12.11 -10.97 -4.38
N ALA A 1024 -12.06 -12.22 -3.93
CA ALA A 1024 -11.14 -13.23 -4.46
C ALA A 1024 -11.38 -13.55 -5.95
N PHE A 1025 -12.62 -13.42 -6.44
CA PHE A 1025 -12.92 -13.60 -7.87
C PHE A 1025 -12.54 -12.39 -8.74
N ASN A 1026 -12.29 -11.24 -8.10
CA ASN A 1026 -11.92 -10.00 -8.75
C ASN A 1026 -10.58 -9.51 -8.19
N LEU A 1027 -9.60 -10.40 -8.06
CA LEU A 1027 -8.28 -10.10 -7.49
C LEU A 1027 -7.54 -8.97 -8.19
N ASP A 1028 -7.77 -8.81 -9.49
CA ASP A 1028 -7.23 -7.71 -10.28
C ASP A 1028 -7.81 -6.35 -9.88
N THR A 1029 -8.93 -6.34 -9.15
CA THR A 1029 -9.61 -5.15 -8.62
C THR A 1029 -9.68 -5.12 -7.09
N ALA A 1030 -9.14 -6.13 -6.39
CA ALA A 1030 -9.05 -6.16 -4.94
C ALA A 1030 -7.87 -5.28 -4.47
N SER A 1031 -8.00 -4.55 -3.36
CA SER A 1031 -6.90 -3.72 -2.85
C SER A 1031 -5.71 -4.56 -2.37
N ASP A 1032 -4.51 -3.99 -2.26
CA ASP A 1032 -3.34 -4.73 -1.78
C ASP A 1032 -3.57 -5.26 -0.34
N GLN A 1033 -4.33 -4.52 0.46
CA GLN A 1033 -4.77 -4.96 1.79
C GLN A 1033 -5.80 -6.10 1.72
N ASP A 1034 -6.76 -6.09 0.77
CA ASP A 1034 -7.71 -7.20 0.56
C ASP A 1034 -6.99 -8.46 0.05
N VAL A 1035 -6.02 -8.29 -0.85
CA VAL A 1035 -5.16 -9.36 -1.36
C VAL A 1035 -4.30 -9.95 -0.23
N LYS A 1036 -3.78 -9.10 0.67
CA LYS A 1036 -3.01 -9.52 1.87
C LYS A 1036 -3.91 -10.17 2.92
N ASP A 1037 -5.13 -9.71 3.09
CA ASP A 1037 -6.13 -10.27 4.00
C ASP A 1037 -6.66 -11.61 3.49
N LEU A 1038 -6.94 -11.72 2.19
CA LEU A 1038 -7.28 -12.97 1.50
C LEU A 1038 -6.10 -13.95 1.55
N LYS A 1039 -4.86 -13.49 1.29
CA LYS A 1039 -3.63 -14.29 1.51
C LYS A 1039 -3.53 -14.78 2.94
N THR A 1040 -3.72 -13.89 3.92
CA THR A 1040 -3.63 -14.20 5.34
C THR A 1040 -4.71 -15.20 5.73
N TRP A 1041 -5.92 -15.05 5.21
CA TRP A 1041 -7.02 -15.95 5.44
C TRP A 1041 -6.81 -17.33 4.80
N LEU A 1042 -6.38 -17.39 3.54
CA LEU A 1042 -6.00 -18.64 2.86
C LEU A 1042 -4.82 -19.32 3.57
N LEU A 1043 -3.83 -18.56 4.03
CA LEU A 1043 -2.73 -19.05 4.87
C LEU A 1043 -3.22 -19.58 6.22
N GLN A 1044 -4.22 -18.95 6.84
CA GLN A 1044 -4.83 -19.43 8.09
C GLN A 1044 -5.61 -20.73 7.88
N ILE A 1045 -6.37 -20.87 6.78
CA ILE A 1045 -7.03 -22.13 6.40
C ILE A 1045 -6.00 -23.25 6.20
N VAL A 1046 -4.83 -22.90 5.63
CA VAL A 1046 -3.69 -23.80 5.42
C VAL A 1046 -2.82 -23.98 6.69
N ARG A 1047 -2.95 -23.17 7.75
CA ARG A 1047 -2.13 -23.31 8.98
C ARG A 1047 -2.90 -23.92 10.15
N GLY A 1048 -4.18 -23.56 10.33
CA GLY A 1048 -5.11 -24.26 11.21
C GLY A 1048 -5.39 -25.66 10.71
#